data_AF-A0AA41YSN9-F1
#
_entry.id   AF-A0AA41YSN9-F1
#
_cell.length_a   1.000
_cell.length_b   1.000
_cell.length_c   1.000
_cell.angle_alpha   90.00
_cell.angle_beta   90.00
_cell.angle_gamma   90.00
#
_symmetry.space_group_name_H-M   'P 1'
#
loop_
_entity.id
_entity.type
_entity.pdbx_description
1 polymer ?
#
loop_
_entity_poly.entity_id
_entity_poly.type
_entity_poly.pdbx_seq_one_letter_code
_entity_poly.pdbx_strand_id
1 'polypeptide(L)'
;MLDEDQLVRHHKLVPGNADGSEIWLAIAKGDMPKDTADACSIGTATDADYCGLSEQEKSALHHALDALQAPTPQPQVVASEPGKPDGGSAAPNTAPTASTFTTDRDIIRLISDDVAQANSTDAASYRYLTLTHLKNAGDPERDLQVYRSAMTKLLNSLSTVSDAFTPTAIDPAKTVYRIDLRRLGWSRATWDRIVAADPYVTLYNNSQFKALQSDLNTNAPFIHADWFAFTAARPPLYYTILDLPRTKKELQAKLGVDSTRDFAERRVERAGFQRSGVSDNNRLIERHAMSTGAYWESYDFGANGDRKSLFEFPLGPAGAFGDISDRFGFAQDGGEIIFNLPNGFHAYYLTDGKGNRLDIGPTRIVRDPSQRDSAVTNGISCMGCHDKGIKLNPFRSRDTLDQVRGLALKSGTLPSDAKEIVAEIFPEGDAFGRRLESDAKHYAEALAASGVSVSSNLDGVEMINALSKRFEDPLKMRLAAAEVGMTEAAFSDRLDAVGGASHDLRLRLEQDVVPRDQFVALYASLVNAVNENGDKAVPLGTVAEQSGTTPDAVAQLGKKSPQVTKTFDLAFVASATDLRIGDLITFTLRSEQPCFLSLIDTDDKGKVTVLFPNGFHPDSRIEAGTTVAIPGSTVAGFRLRAPEAGTDRVTATCNTSFPDLAQKQGGEKFASYDSTRSLIAAQTDQRKHYTRSLKVESDAEPASPTGPLIANPIEPGVPIVAQKSVVLNIH
;
A
#
# COMPACT_ATOMS: atom_id res chain seq x y z
N MET A 1 28.18 -20.57 10.26
CA MET A 1 27.04 -20.28 9.38
C MET A 1 27.57 -19.57 8.16
N LEU A 2 27.23 -20.05 6.97
CA LEU A 2 27.63 -19.41 5.72
C LEU A 2 26.74 -18.18 5.50
N ASP A 3 27.37 -17.03 5.27
CA ASP A 3 26.71 -15.75 5.03
C ASP A 3 26.22 -15.70 3.58
N GLU A 4 24.90 -15.69 3.39
CA GLU A 4 24.23 -15.67 2.08
C GLU A 4 24.67 -14.46 1.25
N ASP A 5 24.78 -13.28 1.86
CA ASP A 5 25.23 -12.07 1.16
C ASP A 5 26.69 -12.21 0.72
N GLN A 6 27.51 -12.92 1.48
CA GLN A 6 28.89 -13.22 1.09
C GLN A 6 28.93 -14.21 -0.09
N LEU A 7 28.11 -15.28 -0.06
CA LEU A 7 28.04 -16.29 -1.12
C LEU A 7 27.51 -15.71 -2.43
N VAL A 8 26.53 -14.81 -2.36
CA VAL A 8 26.01 -14.08 -3.52
C VAL A 8 27.05 -13.09 -4.05
N ARG A 9 27.73 -12.34 -3.17
CA ARG A 9 28.82 -11.42 -3.57
C ARG A 9 29.99 -12.14 -4.23
N HIS A 10 30.30 -13.36 -3.84
CA HIS A 10 31.37 -14.17 -4.43
C HIS A 10 30.91 -15.05 -5.61
N HIS A 11 29.67 -14.87 -6.08
CA HIS A 11 29.06 -15.64 -7.18
C HIS A 11 29.05 -17.17 -6.98
N LYS A 12 29.15 -17.61 -5.72
CA LYS A 12 29.03 -19.04 -5.35
C LYS A 12 27.57 -19.49 -5.31
N LEU A 13 26.67 -18.54 -5.06
CA LEU A 13 25.22 -18.67 -5.13
C LEU A 13 24.66 -17.56 -6.02
N VAL A 14 23.84 -17.92 -7.02
CA VAL A 14 23.18 -16.98 -7.93
C VAL A 14 21.66 -17.15 -7.80
N PRO A 15 20.98 -16.26 -7.04
CA PRO A 15 19.55 -16.39 -6.78
C PRO A 15 18.73 -16.41 -8.08
N GLY A 16 17.85 -17.41 -8.20
CA GLY A 16 17.01 -17.60 -9.39
C GLY A 16 17.72 -18.21 -10.61
N ASN A 17 19.03 -18.54 -10.51
CA ASN A 17 19.78 -19.23 -11.56
C ASN A 17 20.59 -20.39 -10.97
N ALA A 18 19.92 -21.53 -10.87
CA ALA A 18 20.50 -22.79 -10.42
C ALA A 18 21.78 -23.14 -11.20
N ASP A 19 21.74 -23.13 -12.53
CA ASP A 19 22.88 -23.54 -13.38
C ASP A 19 24.07 -22.57 -13.30
N GLY A 20 23.83 -21.33 -12.81
CA GLY A 20 24.88 -20.35 -12.52
C GLY A 20 25.46 -20.43 -11.11
N SER A 21 24.89 -21.24 -10.22
CA SER A 21 25.30 -21.36 -8.82
C SER A 21 26.31 -22.48 -8.64
N GLU A 22 27.57 -22.13 -8.38
CA GLU A 22 28.66 -23.10 -8.23
C GLU A 22 28.40 -24.14 -7.12
N ILE A 23 27.85 -23.68 -5.99
CA ILE A 23 27.47 -24.56 -4.87
C ILE A 23 26.35 -25.53 -5.28
N TRP A 24 25.40 -25.07 -6.09
CA TRP A 24 24.31 -25.92 -6.57
C TRP A 24 24.82 -27.00 -7.52
N LEU A 25 25.73 -26.64 -8.42
CA LEU A 25 26.35 -27.60 -9.34
C LEU A 25 27.21 -28.65 -8.61
N ALA A 26 27.90 -28.26 -7.53
CA ALA A 26 28.67 -29.19 -6.70
C ALA A 26 27.78 -30.19 -5.95
N ILE A 27 26.63 -29.73 -5.44
CA ILE A 27 25.62 -30.57 -4.80
C ILE A 27 24.97 -31.52 -5.82
N ALA A 28 24.59 -31.00 -6.99
CA ALA A 28 23.96 -31.78 -8.07
C ALA A 28 24.87 -32.90 -8.62
N LYS A 29 26.19 -32.72 -8.57
CA LYS A 29 27.19 -33.73 -8.94
C LYS A 29 27.52 -34.72 -7.81
N GLY A 30 27.01 -34.48 -6.60
CA GLY A 30 27.31 -35.29 -5.43
C GLY A 30 28.74 -35.11 -4.91
N ASP A 31 29.40 -34.00 -5.27
CA ASP A 31 30.79 -33.68 -4.93
C ASP A 31 30.92 -33.04 -3.53
N MET A 32 29.84 -33.00 -2.74
CA MET A 32 29.91 -32.58 -1.34
C MET A 32 30.73 -33.60 -0.53
N PRO A 33 31.69 -33.16 0.31
CA PRO A 33 32.58 -34.08 1.01
C PRO A 33 31.79 -35.04 1.89
N LYS A 34 32.06 -36.34 1.72
CA LYS A 34 31.52 -37.39 2.59
C LYS A 34 32.27 -37.33 3.92
N ASP A 35 31.52 -37.37 5.02
CA ASP A 35 32.03 -37.50 6.38
C ASP A 35 33.06 -38.64 6.46
N THR A 36 34.34 -38.28 6.52
CA THR A 36 35.32 -39.11 7.22
C THR A 36 36.00 -38.23 8.25
N ALA A 37 35.82 -38.60 9.51
CA ALA A 37 36.24 -37.88 10.70
C ALA A 37 37.77 -37.70 10.85
N ASP A 38 38.57 -38.07 9.84
CA ASP A 38 40.05 -38.08 9.92
C ASP A 38 40.73 -36.97 9.09
N ALA A 39 39.99 -36.13 8.35
CA ALA A 39 40.60 -35.07 7.53
C ALA A 39 40.87 -33.74 8.26
N CYS A 40 40.48 -33.59 9.53
CA CYS A 40 40.69 -32.35 10.31
C CYS A 40 42.04 -32.27 11.05
N SER A 41 43.00 -33.12 10.68
CA SER A 41 44.35 -33.04 11.17
C SER A 41 45.31 -33.17 10.01
N ILE A 42 45.80 -32.02 9.52
CA ILE A 42 47.15 -31.69 9.03
C ILE A 42 47.01 -30.41 8.18
N GLY A 43 47.76 -29.37 8.52
CA GLY A 43 47.52 -28.00 8.09
C GLY A 43 47.79 -27.68 6.62
N THR A 44 47.05 -26.69 6.11
CA THR A 44 47.54 -25.38 5.65
C THR A 44 46.32 -24.53 5.31
N ALA A 45 46.42 -23.22 5.56
CA ALA A 45 45.31 -22.29 5.48
C ALA A 45 44.95 -21.96 4.02
N THR A 46 44.09 -22.77 3.39
CA THR A 46 43.26 -22.33 2.24
C THR A 46 41.93 -23.08 2.07
N ASP A 47 41.64 -24.20 2.75
CA ASP A 47 40.40 -24.98 2.52
C ASP A 47 39.53 -25.23 3.77
N ALA A 48 39.28 -24.20 4.59
CA ALA A 48 38.60 -24.33 5.89
C ALA A 48 37.11 -23.87 5.94
N ASP A 49 36.42 -23.72 4.80
CA ASP A 49 35.11 -23.04 4.80
C ASP A 49 33.88 -23.93 5.06
N TYR A 50 34.00 -25.26 5.18
CA TYR A 50 32.81 -26.14 5.26
C TYR A 50 32.97 -27.33 6.22
N CYS A 51 33.22 -27.06 7.50
CA CYS A 51 33.11 -28.08 8.56
C CYS A 51 32.07 -27.67 9.60
N GLY A 52 31.07 -28.53 9.85
CA GLY A 52 30.24 -28.47 11.07
C GLY A 52 28.74 -28.21 10.92
N LEU A 53 28.06 -28.68 9.87
CA LEU A 53 26.58 -28.64 9.84
C LEU A 53 25.99 -29.80 10.66
N SER A 54 25.13 -29.46 11.64
CA SER A 54 24.35 -30.42 12.42
C SER A 54 23.27 -31.11 11.56
N GLU A 55 22.76 -32.26 11.99
CA GLU A 55 21.67 -32.98 11.28
C GLU A 55 20.40 -32.13 11.09
N GLN A 56 20.18 -31.17 12.00
CA GLN A 56 19.05 -30.25 11.93
C GLN A 56 19.26 -29.18 10.85
N GLU A 57 20.50 -28.70 10.66
CA GLU A 57 20.86 -27.78 9.58
C GLU A 57 20.88 -28.48 8.22
N LYS A 58 21.31 -29.75 8.16
CA LYS A 58 21.19 -30.59 6.96
C LYS A 58 19.74 -30.83 6.57
N SER A 59 18.84 -31.01 7.55
CA SER A 59 17.40 -31.17 7.32
C SER A 59 16.74 -29.87 6.86
N ALA A 60 17.13 -28.71 7.42
CA ALA A 60 16.65 -27.40 6.99
C ALA A 60 17.13 -27.06 5.57
N LEU A 61 18.36 -27.43 5.22
CA LEU A 61 18.90 -27.26 3.87
C LEU A 61 18.17 -28.16 2.86
N HIS A 62 17.91 -29.43 3.19
CA HIS A 62 17.08 -30.31 2.35
C HIS A 62 15.65 -29.76 2.16
N HIS A 63 15.02 -29.25 3.22
CA HIS A 63 13.69 -28.63 3.12
C HIS A 63 13.67 -27.37 2.23
N ALA A 64 14.73 -26.55 2.31
CA ALA A 64 14.88 -25.38 1.45
C ALA A 64 15.14 -25.78 -0.02
N LEU A 65 15.87 -26.87 -0.25
CA LEU A 65 16.07 -27.44 -1.59
C LEU A 65 14.80 -28.06 -2.18
N ASP A 66 14.00 -28.78 -1.40
CA ASP A 66 12.72 -29.36 -1.85
C ASP A 66 11.72 -28.27 -2.26
N ALA A 67 11.75 -27.12 -1.58
CA ALA A 67 10.95 -25.95 -1.92
C ALA A 67 11.41 -25.26 -3.23
N LEU A 68 12.67 -25.44 -3.61
CA LEU A 68 13.26 -24.88 -4.85
C LEU A 68 13.16 -25.85 -6.04
N GLN A 69 13.00 -27.15 -5.80
CA GLN A 69 12.83 -28.18 -6.85
C GLN A 69 11.38 -28.51 -7.19
N ALA A 70 10.38 -28.02 -6.44
CA ALA A 70 8.98 -28.29 -6.75
C ALA A 70 8.58 -27.63 -8.09
N PRO A 71 8.22 -28.41 -9.13
CA PRO A 71 7.62 -27.82 -10.32
C PRO A 71 6.24 -27.29 -9.96
N THR A 72 5.90 -26.11 -10.48
CA THR A 72 4.55 -25.56 -10.44
C THR A 72 3.55 -26.63 -10.90
N PRO A 73 2.55 -27.02 -10.10
CA PRO A 73 1.66 -28.09 -10.50
C PRO A 73 0.78 -27.62 -11.66
N GLN A 74 0.97 -28.21 -12.84
CA GLN A 74 -0.07 -28.25 -13.85
C GLN A 74 -1.18 -29.22 -13.41
N PRO A 75 -2.45 -28.98 -13.75
CA PRO A 75 -3.52 -29.90 -13.42
C PRO A 75 -3.35 -31.19 -14.25
N GLN A 76 -2.94 -32.28 -13.61
CA GLN A 76 -2.98 -33.59 -14.26
C GLN A 76 -4.36 -34.22 -14.11
N VAL A 77 -5.05 -34.27 -15.25
CA VAL A 77 -6.17 -35.15 -15.56
C VAL A 77 -5.71 -36.60 -15.38
N VAL A 78 -6.41 -37.35 -14.54
CA VAL A 78 -6.26 -38.81 -14.44
C VAL A 78 -6.87 -39.42 -15.71
N ALA A 79 -6.03 -40.03 -16.55
CA ALA A 79 -6.50 -40.90 -17.63
C ALA A 79 -5.73 -42.22 -17.60
N SER A 80 -6.47 -43.30 -17.40
CA SER A 80 -6.10 -44.70 -17.60
C SER A 80 -5.94 -45.04 -19.09
N GLU A 81 -4.90 -45.80 -19.45
CA GLU A 81 -4.72 -46.40 -20.79
C GLU A 81 -5.51 -47.75 -20.96
N PRO A 82 -5.49 -48.43 -22.13
CA PRO A 82 -6.07 -48.02 -23.40
C PRO A 82 -7.07 -49.08 -23.95
N GLY A 83 -8.10 -48.64 -24.67
CA GLY A 83 -8.95 -49.51 -25.49
C GLY A 83 -9.61 -48.72 -26.62
N LYS A 84 -9.36 -49.10 -27.87
CA LYS A 84 -10.02 -48.61 -29.10
C LYS A 84 -10.74 -49.82 -29.73
N PRO A 85 -11.83 -49.71 -30.53
CA PRO A 85 -12.45 -48.54 -31.18
C PRO A 85 -13.98 -48.42 -30.91
N ASP A 86 -14.72 -47.35 -31.20
CA ASP A 86 -15.01 -46.69 -32.49
C ASP A 86 -15.77 -45.35 -32.27
N GLY A 87 -15.61 -44.41 -33.21
CA GLY A 87 -16.64 -43.45 -33.63
C GLY A 87 -16.97 -42.21 -32.76
N GLY A 88 -16.73 -41.02 -33.32
CA GLY A 88 -17.59 -39.84 -33.04
C GLY A 88 -16.90 -38.52 -32.69
N SER A 89 -16.85 -37.61 -33.69
CA SER A 89 -16.92 -36.14 -33.59
C SER A 89 -16.01 -35.39 -32.60
N ALA A 90 -15.03 -34.66 -33.15
CA ALA A 90 -14.30 -33.61 -32.45
C ALA A 90 -15.24 -32.46 -32.00
N ALA A 91 -15.14 -32.05 -30.73
CA ALA A 91 -15.69 -30.79 -30.23
C ALA A 91 -14.58 -29.71 -30.20
N PRO A 92 -14.87 -28.45 -30.58
CA PRO A 92 -13.85 -27.42 -30.71
C PRO A 92 -13.42 -26.86 -29.34
N ASN A 93 -12.11 -26.62 -29.21
CA ASN A 93 -11.51 -25.82 -28.13
C ASN A 93 -12.22 -24.46 -28.04
N THR A 94 -12.87 -24.20 -26.92
CA THR A 94 -13.39 -22.87 -26.57
C THR A 94 -12.35 -22.14 -25.72
N ALA A 95 -12.00 -20.94 -26.15
CA ALA A 95 -11.22 -19.98 -25.37
C ALA A 95 -11.91 -19.67 -24.03
N PRO A 96 -11.19 -19.13 -23.02
CA PRO A 96 -11.81 -18.76 -21.73
C PRO A 96 -12.98 -17.83 -21.99
N THR A 97 -14.17 -18.21 -21.53
CA THR A 97 -15.37 -17.40 -21.66
C THR A 97 -15.13 -16.07 -20.96
N ALA A 98 -15.27 -14.96 -21.70
CA ALA A 98 -15.21 -13.63 -21.10
C ALA A 98 -16.22 -13.55 -19.94
N SER A 99 -15.72 -13.31 -18.73
CA SER A 99 -16.57 -13.04 -17.56
C SER A 99 -17.56 -11.94 -17.92
N THR A 100 -18.86 -12.23 -17.83
CA THR A 100 -19.90 -11.23 -18.07
C THR A 100 -19.75 -10.07 -17.09
N PHE A 101 -19.69 -8.85 -17.61
CA PHE A 101 -19.64 -7.62 -16.83
C PHE A 101 -20.93 -7.51 -15.99
N THR A 102 -20.80 -7.21 -14.69
CA THR A 102 -21.93 -7.05 -13.77
C THR A 102 -22.12 -5.57 -13.46
N THR A 103 -23.30 -5.02 -13.78
CA THR A 103 -23.59 -3.60 -13.58
C THR A 103 -24.08 -3.32 -12.15
N ASP A 104 -24.07 -2.06 -11.73
CA ASP A 104 -24.65 -1.67 -10.44
C ASP A 104 -26.14 -1.99 -10.33
N ARG A 105 -26.88 -1.98 -11.46
CA ARG A 105 -28.29 -2.41 -11.50
C ARG A 105 -28.42 -3.91 -11.24
N ASP A 106 -27.47 -4.72 -11.70
CA ASP A 106 -27.43 -6.15 -11.38
C ASP A 106 -27.14 -6.36 -9.90
N ILE A 107 -26.22 -5.59 -9.30
CA ILE A 107 -25.96 -5.60 -7.86
C ILE A 107 -27.22 -5.22 -7.07
N ILE A 108 -27.91 -4.13 -7.46
CA ILE A 108 -29.18 -3.71 -6.86
C ILE A 108 -30.23 -4.82 -6.93
N ARG A 109 -30.33 -5.51 -8.06
CA ARG A 109 -31.25 -6.64 -8.21
C ARG A 109 -30.88 -7.80 -7.29
N LEU A 110 -29.59 -8.19 -7.24
CA LEU A 110 -29.10 -9.24 -6.35
C LEU A 110 -29.43 -8.93 -4.88
N ILE A 111 -29.20 -7.69 -4.45
CA ILE A 111 -29.52 -7.24 -3.09
C ILE A 111 -31.04 -7.26 -2.86
N SER A 112 -31.85 -6.83 -3.83
CA SER A 112 -33.31 -6.89 -3.72
C SER A 112 -33.83 -8.31 -3.58
N ASP A 113 -33.27 -9.24 -4.35
CA ASP A 113 -33.62 -10.67 -4.30
C ASP A 113 -33.22 -11.31 -2.96
N ASP A 114 -32.11 -10.85 -2.34
CA ASP A 114 -31.66 -11.27 -1.01
C ASP A 114 -32.56 -10.69 0.11
N VAL A 115 -32.87 -9.39 0.05
CA VAL A 115 -33.74 -8.70 1.03
C VAL A 115 -35.15 -9.27 1.02
N ALA A 116 -35.69 -9.64 -0.15
CA ALA A 116 -37.01 -10.24 -0.28
C ALA A 116 -37.15 -11.60 0.44
N GLN A 117 -36.03 -12.28 0.74
CA GLN A 117 -36.00 -13.54 1.50
C GLN A 117 -35.93 -13.33 3.02
N ALA A 118 -35.63 -12.11 3.47
CA ALA A 118 -35.54 -11.75 4.87
C ALA A 118 -36.87 -11.18 5.40
N ASN A 119 -37.11 -11.31 6.72
CA ASN A 119 -38.16 -10.51 7.34
C ASN A 119 -37.70 -9.04 7.46
N SER A 120 -38.66 -8.12 7.61
CA SER A 120 -38.38 -6.68 7.62
C SER A 120 -37.45 -6.22 8.75
N THR A 121 -37.46 -6.92 9.89
CA THR A 121 -36.61 -6.58 11.05
C THR A 121 -35.15 -6.92 10.77
N ASP A 122 -34.91 -8.07 10.15
CA ASP A 122 -33.55 -8.49 9.75
C ASP A 122 -33.04 -7.64 8.59
N ALA A 123 -33.85 -7.40 7.56
CA ALA A 123 -33.50 -6.56 6.42
C ALA A 123 -32.98 -5.17 6.84
N ALA A 124 -33.61 -4.52 7.81
CA ALA A 124 -33.21 -3.21 8.31
C ALA A 124 -31.78 -3.17 8.92
N SER A 125 -31.21 -4.34 9.25
CA SER A 125 -29.85 -4.49 9.78
C SER A 125 -28.81 -4.86 8.73
N TYR A 126 -29.23 -5.19 7.51
CA TYR A 126 -28.32 -5.65 6.46
C TYR A 126 -27.65 -4.48 5.73
N ARG A 127 -26.37 -4.65 5.42
CA ARG A 127 -25.57 -3.81 4.53
C ARG A 127 -24.77 -4.71 3.61
N TYR A 128 -24.17 -4.14 2.57
CA TYR A 128 -23.47 -4.95 1.58
C TYR A 128 -22.08 -4.37 1.25
N LEU A 129 -21.11 -5.26 1.07
CA LEU A 129 -19.79 -4.95 0.52
C LEU A 129 -19.66 -5.61 -0.84
N THR A 130 -19.06 -4.92 -1.82
CA THR A 130 -18.86 -5.47 -3.16
C THR A 130 -17.40 -5.45 -3.60
N LEU A 131 -16.99 -6.53 -4.25
CA LEU A 131 -15.75 -6.73 -5.00
C LEU A 131 -16.02 -6.81 -6.52
N THR A 132 -17.26 -6.55 -6.94
CA THR A 132 -17.70 -6.72 -8.33
C THR A 132 -16.90 -5.85 -9.29
N HIS A 133 -16.52 -4.63 -8.91
CA HIS A 133 -15.68 -3.75 -9.73
C HIS A 133 -14.28 -4.32 -9.96
N LEU A 134 -13.67 -4.99 -8.96
CA LEU A 134 -12.38 -5.66 -9.14
C LEU A 134 -12.49 -6.87 -10.08
N LYS A 135 -13.56 -7.68 -9.96
CA LYS A 135 -13.85 -8.75 -10.92
C LYS A 135 -14.04 -8.19 -12.33
N ASN A 136 -14.82 -7.11 -12.49
CA ASN A 136 -15.04 -6.45 -13.76
C ASN A 136 -13.73 -5.88 -14.35
N ALA A 137 -12.85 -5.36 -13.50
CA ALA A 137 -11.51 -4.90 -13.86
C ALA A 137 -10.57 -6.03 -14.30
N GLY A 138 -10.95 -7.29 -14.07
CA GLY A 138 -10.21 -8.47 -14.52
C GLY A 138 -9.24 -9.04 -13.49
N ASP A 139 -9.36 -8.64 -12.23
CA ASP A 139 -8.55 -9.23 -11.15
C ASP A 139 -8.77 -10.75 -11.12
N PRO A 140 -7.70 -11.56 -11.06
CA PRO A 140 -7.81 -13.01 -11.15
C PRO A 140 -8.45 -13.58 -9.89
N GLU A 141 -9.09 -14.75 -10.01
CA GLU A 141 -9.80 -15.40 -8.90
C GLU A 141 -8.90 -15.68 -7.68
N ARG A 142 -7.60 -15.93 -7.91
CA ARG A 142 -6.58 -16.02 -6.84
C ARG A 142 -6.59 -14.77 -5.95
N ASP A 143 -6.57 -13.60 -6.56
CA ASP A 143 -6.46 -12.31 -5.88
C ASP A 143 -7.80 -11.96 -5.24
N LEU A 144 -8.91 -12.17 -5.95
CA LEU A 144 -10.26 -12.02 -5.40
C LEU A 144 -10.46 -12.88 -4.14
N GLN A 145 -9.92 -14.09 -4.10
CA GLN A 145 -9.97 -14.93 -2.90
C GLN A 145 -9.21 -14.31 -1.72
N VAL A 146 -8.04 -13.70 -1.95
CA VAL A 146 -7.31 -12.97 -0.90
C VAL A 146 -8.12 -11.74 -0.45
N TYR A 147 -8.78 -11.04 -1.36
CA TYR A 147 -9.63 -9.88 -1.02
C TYR A 147 -10.86 -10.26 -0.19
N ARG A 148 -11.46 -11.44 -0.42
CA ARG A 148 -12.54 -11.95 0.43
C ARG A 148 -12.05 -12.25 1.85
N SER A 149 -10.84 -12.83 1.97
CA SER A 149 -10.18 -13.02 3.27
C SER A 149 -9.89 -11.69 3.95
N ALA A 150 -9.40 -10.69 3.21
CA ALA A 150 -9.12 -9.35 3.70
C ALA A 150 -10.36 -8.65 4.26
N MET A 151 -11.45 -8.66 3.49
CA MET A 151 -12.75 -8.12 3.91
C MET A 151 -13.26 -8.81 5.19
N THR A 152 -13.20 -10.14 5.24
CA THR A 152 -13.65 -10.90 6.41
C THR A 152 -12.80 -10.62 7.64
N LYS A 153 -11.46 -10.59 7.49
CA LYS A 153 -10.53 -10.27 8.57
C LYS A 153 -10.78 -8.86 9.10
N LEU A 154 -10.91 -7.87 8.22
CA LEU A 154 -11.13 -6.48 8.63
C LEU A 154 -12.46 -6.28 9.34
N LEU A 155 -13.55 -6.88 8.86
CA LEU A 155 -14.85 -6.82 9.54
C LEU A 155 -14.76 -7.33 10.98
N ASN A 156 -14.02 -8.42 11.21
CA ASN A 156 -13.80 -8.96 12.56
C ASN A 156 -12.86 -8.09 13.39
N SER A 157 -11.81 -7.52 12.80
CA SER A 157 -10.90 -6.56 13.46
C SER A 157 -11.56 -5.20 13.77
N LEU A 158 -12.81 -5.00 13.34
CA LEU A 158 -13.64 -3.83 13.62
C LEU A 158 -14.92 -4.18 14.40
N SER A 159 -15.04 -5.43 14.86
CA SER A 159 -16.22 -5.94 15.58
C SER A 159 -16.10 -5.74 17.09
N THR A 160 -17.24 -5.55 17.75
CA THR A 160 -17.33 -5.50 19.22
C THR A 160 -18.03 -6.71 19.84
N VAL A 161 -18.46 -7.68 19.02
CA VAL A 161 -19.11 -8.91 19.50
C VAL A 161 -18.11 -10.05 19.68
N SER A 162 -18.48 -11.07 20.45
CA SER A 162 -17.63 -12.23 20.76
C SER A 162 -17.60 -13.32 19.70
N ASP A 163 -18.60 -13.37 18.82
CA ASP A 163 -18.64 -14.37 17.77
C ASP A 163 -17.81 -13.92 16.58
N ALA A 164 -16.99 -14.82 16.04
CA ALA A 164 -16.39 -14.61 14.73
C ALA A 164 -17.51 -14.45 13.66
N PHE A 165 -17.29 -13.54 12.73
CA PHE A 165 -18.23 -13.19 11.68
C PHE A 165 -17.72 -13.61 10.31
N THR A 166 -18.56 -14.27 9.53
CA THR A 166 -18.29 -14.55 8.12
C THR A 166 -19.38 -13.87 7.28
N PRO A 167 -19.03 -12.91 6.41
CA PRO A 167 -20.02 -12.26 5.55
C PRO A 167 -20.61 -13.26 4.56
N THR A 168 -21.89 -13.12 4.23
CA THR A 168 -22.59 -14.06 3.32
C THR A 168 -22.48 -13.59 1.88
N ALA A 169 -21.86 -14.37 1.00
CA ALA A 169 -21.92 -14.12 -0.44
C ALA A 169 -23.35 -14.35 -0.96
N ILE A 170 -23.91 -13.39 -1.70
CA ILE A 170 -25.28 -13.48 -2.25
C ILE A 170 -25.32 -13.76 -3.75
N ASP A 171 -24.15 -13.89 -4.38
CA ASP A 171 -23.99 -14.17 -5.81
C ASP A 171 -23.05 -15.37 -6.05
N PRO A 172 -23.23 -16.14 -7.14
CA PRO A 172 -22.36 -17.28 -7.46
C PRO A 172 -20.89 -16.90 -7.68
N ALA A 173 -20.62 -15.68 -8.17
CA ALA A 173 -19.26 -15.18 -8.36
C ALA A 173 -18.59 -14.72 -7.06
N LYS A 174 -19.32 -14.75 -5.94
CA LYS A 174 -18.84 -14.38 -4.60
C LYS A 174 -18.21 -12.99 -4.60
N THR A 175 -18.91 -12.03 -5.19
CA THR A 175 -18.50 -10.64 -5.31
C THR A 175 -19.37 -9.66 -4.54
N VAL A 176 -20.59 -10.03 -4.16
CA VAL A 176 -21.49 -9.20 -3.35
C VAL A 176 -21.75 -9.91 -2.02
N TYR A 177 -21.48 -9.22 -0.92
CA TYR A 177 -21.51 -9.79 0.42
C TYR A 177 -22.46 -9.05 1.33
N ARG A 178 -23.44 -9.78 1.89
CA ARG A 178 -24.27 -9.29 2.98
C ARG A 178 -23.47 -9.29 4.29
N ILE A 179 -23.55 -8.17 5.00
CA ILE A 179 -23.18 -8.03 6.40
C ILE A 179 -24.42 -7.72 7.24
N ASP A 180 -24.49 -8.27 8.45
CA ASP A 180 -25.50 -7.91 9.45
C ASP A 180 -24.84 -7.05 10.52
N LEU A 181 -25.28 -5.79 10.65
CA LEU A 181 -24.69 -4.83 11.58
C LEU A 181 -24.71 -5.34 13.04
N ARG A 182 -25.75 -6.10 13.43
CA ARG A 182 -25.89 -6.65 14.78
C ARG A 182 -24.81 -7.69 15.08
N ARG A 183 -24.41 -8.46 14.07
CA ARG A 183 -23.34 -9.48 14.14
C ARG A 183 -21.93 -8.86 14.20
N LEU A 184 -21.80 -7.53 14.07
CA LEU A 184 -20.55 -6.78 14.25
C LEU A 184 -20.61 -5.88 15.50
N GLY A 185 -21.78 -5.79 16.15
CA GLY A 185 -22.05 -4.81 17.21
C GLY A 185 -22.10 -3.37 16.69
N TRP A 186 -22.37 -3.19 15.40
CA TRP A 186 -22.47 -1.87 14.79
C TRP A 186 -23.90 -1.34 14.87
N SER A 187 -24.00 -0.04 15.09
CA SER A 187 -25.26 0.68 14.97
C SER A 187 -25.46 1.18 13.53
N ARG A 188 -26.68 1.61 13.19
CA ARG A 188 -26.91 2.34 11.93
C ARG A 188 -26.03 3.60 11.84
N ALA A 189 -25.88 4.33 12.94
CA ALA A 189 -25.02 5.51 12.99
C ALA A 189 -23.54 5.17 12.71
N THR A 190 -23.07 3.98 13.08
CA THR A 190 -21.72 3.51 12.72
C THR A 190 -21.59 3.35 11.21
N TRP A 191 -22.58 2.72 10.57
CA TRP A 191 -22.63 2.59 9.11
C TRP A 191 -22.71 3.95 8.41
N ASP A 192 -23.57 4.85 8.90
CA ASP A 192 -23.74 6.17 8.31
C ASP A 192 -22.43 6.98 8.35
N ARG A 193 -21.63 6.83 9.41
CA ARG A 193 -20.28 7.43 9.49
C ARG A 193 -19.28 6.80 8.53
N ILE A 194 -19.39 5.50 8.24
CA ILE A 194 -18.58 4.84 7.21
C ILE A 194 -18.93 5.45 5.85
N VAL A 195 -20.21 5.40 5.46
CA VAL A 195 -20.69 5.92 4.18
C VAL A 195 -20.42 7.42 4.03
N ALA A 196 -20.45 8.20 5.11
CA ALA A 196 -20.14 9.62 5.06
C ALA A 196 -18.70 9.93 4.58
N ALA A 197 -17.78 8.96 4.69
CA ALA A 197 -16.42 9.05 4.19
C ALA A 197 -16.23 8.45 2.78
N ASP A 198 -17.27 7.85 2.19
CA ASP A 198 -17.22 7.17 0.90
C ASP A 198 -17.34 8.17 -0.26
N PRO A 199 -16.32 8.32 -1.13
CA PRO A 199 -16.42 9.19 -2.29
C PRO A 199 -17.22 8.59 -3.46
N TYR A 200 -17.62 7.30 -3.36
CA TYR A 200 -18.28 6.55 -4.43
C TYR A 200 -19.81 6.50 -4.28
N VAL A 201 -20.39 7.14 -3.26
CA VAL A 201 -21.83 7.08 -3.00
C VAL A 201 -22.62 7.58 -4.21
N THR A 202 -23.39 6.69 -4.82
CA THR A 202 -24.24 6.98 -5.97
C THR A 202 -25.70 6.70 -5.66
N LEU A 203 -26.55 7.69 -5.93
CA LEU A 203 -28.01 7.58 -5.83
C LEU A 203 -28.58 7.16 -7.18
N TYR A 204 -29.03 5.92 -7.28
CA TYR A 204 -29.55 5.38 -8.53
C TYR A 204 -31.00 5.80 -8.76
N ASN A 205 -31.30 6.27 -9.97
CA ASN A 205 -32.67 6.57 -10.39
C ASN A 205 -33.38 5.27 -10.78
N ASN A 206 -33.62 4.44 -9.77
CA ASN A 206 -34.15 3.09 -9.88
C ASN A 206 -35.16 2.85 -8.74
N SER A 207 -36.34 2.31 -9.06
CA SER A 207 -37.39 2.07 -8.07
C SER A 207 -37.02 0.99 -7.04
N GLN A 208 -36.29 -0.05 -7.45
CA GLN A 208 -35.74 -1.08 -6.56
C GLN A 208 -34.70 -0.47 -5.61
N PHE A 209 -33.82 0.42 -6.09
CA PHE A 209 -32.86 1.11 -5.23
C PHE A 209 -33.57 1.96 -4.16
N LYS A 210 -34.62 2.71 -4.54
CA LYS A 210 -35.43 3.48 -3.57
C LYS A 210 -36.13 2.58 -2.55
N ALA A 211 -36.63 1.41 -2.97
CA ALA A 211 -37.21 0.42 -2.05
C ALA A 211 -36.14 -0.10 -1.08
N LEU A 212 -34.96 -0.47 -1.57
CA LEU A 212 -33.83 -0.91 -0.74
C LEU A 212 -33.41 0.13 0.29
N GLN A 213 -33.39 1.42 -0.07
CA GLN A 213 -33.07 2.47 0.90
C GLN A 213 -34.06 2.48 2.07
N SER A 214 -35.35 2.24 1.80
CA SER A 214 -36.40 2.10 2.82
C SER A 214 -36.24 0.81 3.62
N ASP A 215 -36.09 -0.34 2.95
CA ASP A 215 -36.04 -1.66 3.59
C ASP A 215 -34.81 -1.84 4.48
N LEU A 216 -33.66 -1.32 4.03
CA LEU A 216 -32.39 -1.38 4.75
C LEU A 216 -32.18 -0.19 5.69
N ASN A 217 -33.02 0.84 5.59
CA ASN A 217 -32.91 2.08 6.35
C ASN A 217 -31.51 2.73 6.24
N THR A 218 -31.09 3.00 5.00
CA THR A 218 -29.81 3.65 4.65
C THR A 218 -29.88 4.28 3.27
N ASN A 219 -29.17 5.39 3.05
CA ASN A 219 -29.05 6.00 1.71
C ASN A 219 -28.03 5.29 0.82
N ALA A 220 -27.06 4.57 1.41
CA ALA A 220 -26.11 3.74 0.68
C ALA A 220 -26.20 2.29 1.21
N PRO A 221 -26.95 1.42 0.50
CA PRO A 221 -27.06 -0.01 0.80
C PRO A 221 -25.75 -0.79 0.70
N PHE A 222 -24.88 -0.41 -0.22
CA PHE A 222 -23.64 -1.11 -0.52
C PHE A 222 -22.49 -0.14 -0.80
N ILE A 223 -21.26 -0.58 -0.53
CA ILE A 223 -20.01 0.16 -0.75
C ILE A 223 -18.94 -0.79 -1.31
N HIS A 224 -17.90 -0.25 -1.95
CA HIS A 224 -16.78 -1.04 -2.45
C HIS A 224 -15.89 -1.55 -1.28
N ALA A 225 -15.56 -2.84 -1.31
CA ALA A 225 -14.83 -3.50 -0.22
C ALA A 225 -13.35 -3.08 -0.12
N ASP A 226 -12.73 -2.70 -1.23
CA ASP A 226 -11.36 -2.19 -1.31
C ASP A 226 -11.23 -0.78 -0.74
N TRP A 227 -12.15 0.12 -1.10
CA TRP A 227 -12.27 1.44 -0.48
C TRP A 227 -12.55 1.31 1.02
N PHE A 228 -13.46 0.42 1.42
CA PHE A 228 -13.73 0.13 2.83
C PHE A 228 -12.46 -0.34 3.54
N ALA A 229 -11.69 -1.26 2.93
CA ALA A 229 -10.43 -1.71 3.50
C ALA A 229 -9.39 -0.60 3.63
N PHE A 230 -9.27 0.26 2.62
CA PHE A 230 -8.38 1.41 2.65
C PHE A 230 -8.77 2.40 3.75
N THR A 231 -10.05 2.72 3.89
CA THR A 231 -10.48 3.82 4.77
C THR A 231 -10.74 3.35 6.20
N ALA A 232 -11.41 2.22 6.40
CA ALA A 232 -11.83 1.76 7.72
C ALA A 232 -10.68 1.13 8.54
N ALA A 233 -9.61 0.68 7.90
CA ALA A 233 -8.40 0.22 8.58
C ALA A 233 -7.50 1.38 9.07
N ARG A 234 -7.89 2.65 8.84
CA ARG A 234 -7.09 3.84 9.16
C ARG A 234 -7.87 4.86 9.99
N PRO A 235 -7.21 5.66 10.84
CA PRO A 235 -7.80 6.82 11.48
C PRO A 235 -8.30 7.87 10.47
N PRO A 236 -9.33 8.68 10.82
CA PRO A 236 -10.11 8.61 12.06
C PRO A 236 -11.23 7.55 12.04
N LEU A 237 -11.53 6.91 10.90
CA LEU A 237 -12.67 6.01 10.78
C LEU A 237 -12.47 4.73 11.63
N TYR A 238 -11.25 4.19 11.65
CA TYR A 238 -10.86 3.08 12.53
C TYR A 238 -11.24 3.33 14.00
N TYR A 239 -10.92 4.53 14.51
CA TYR A 239 -11.26 4.94 15.87
C TYR A 239 -12.75 5.12 16.10
N THR A 240 -13.43 5.59 15.08
CA THR A 240 -14.86 5.86 15.13
C THR A 240 -15.65 4.56 15.19
N ILE A 241 -15.24 3.54 14.44
CA ILE A 241 -15.91 2.23 14.40
C ILE A 241 -15.70 1.46 15.70
N LEU A 242 -14.45 1.40 16.19
CA LEU A 242 -14.11 0.70 17.43
C LEU A 242 -14.40 1.51 18.71
N ASP A 243 -14.85 2.77 18.56
CA ASP A 243 -15.04 3.73 19.64
C ASP A 243 -13.79 3.80 20.55
N LEU A 244 -12.61 3.93 19.93
CA LEU A 244 -11.36 4.01 20.70
C LEU A 244 -11.29 5.37 21.41
N PRO A 245 -10.88 5.41 22.68
CA PRO A 245 -10.79 6.66 23.44
C PRO A 245 -9.53 7.46 23.07
N ARG A 246 -9.38 8.66 23.63
CA ARG A 246 -8.26 9.58 23.31
C ARG A 246 -7.00 9.31 24.14
N THR A 247 -7.12 8.58 25.24
CA THR A 247 -5.98 8.26 26.10
C THR A 247 -5.86 6.77 26.40
N LYS A 248 -4.63 6.33 26.67
CA LYS A 248 -4.32 4.97 27.15
C LYS A 248 -5.09 4.62 28.41
N LYS A 249 -5.21 5.55 29.36
CA LYS A 249 -5.92 5.32 30.63
C LYS A 249 -7.39 5.00 30.40
N GLU A 250 -8.05 5.75 29.51
CA GLU A 250 -9.44 5.48 29.13
C GLU A 250 -9.57 4.15 28.37
N LEU A 251 -8.59 3.80 27.53
CA LEU A 251 -8.56 2.51 26.82
C LEU A 251 -8.48 1.36 27.82
N GLN A 252 -7.54 1.42 28.77
CA GLN A 252 -7.39 0.43 29.83
C GLN A 252 -8.67 0.27 30.64
N ALA A 253 -9.32 1.38 31.01
CA ALA A 253 -10.61 1.35 31.69
C ALA A 253 -11.72 0.68 30.84
N LYS A 254 -11.81 1.02 29.54
CA LYS A 254 -12.76 0.40 28.60
C LYS A 254 -12.52 -1.10 28.44
N LEU A 255 -11.27 -1.53 28.46
CA LEU A 255 -10.86 -2.94 28.32
C LEU A 255 -10.86 -3.72 29.64
N GLY A 256 -11.09 -3.07 30.78
CA GLY A 256 -11.01 -3.70 32.10
C GLY A 256 -9.60 -4.10 32.52
N VAL A 257 -8.57 -3.46 31.94
CA VAL A 257 -7.15 -3.68 32.29
C VAL A 257 -6.78 -2.75 33.44
N ASP A 258 -6.43 -3.32 34.59
CA ASP A 258 -5.95 -2.56 35.76
C ASP A 258 -4.43 -2.67 35.85
N SER A 259 -3.75 -1.85 35.05
CA SER A 259 -2.28 -1.82 35.01
C SER A 259 -1.67 -1.40 36.36
N THR A 260 -2.36 -0.55 37.13
CA THR A 260 -1.89 -0.12 38.46
C THR A 260 -1.86 -1.31 39.43
N ARG A 261 -2.93 -2.11 39.45
CA ARG A 261 -2.98 -3.34 40.23
C ARG A 261 -1.97 -4.37 39.76
N ASP A 262 -1.82 -4.54 38.44
CA ASP A 262 -0.84 -5.48 37.89
C ASP A 262 0.60 -5.12 38.25
N PHE A 263 0.94 -3.83 38.33
CA PHE A 263 2.26 -3.42 38.82
C PHE A 263 2.40 -3.63 40.34
N ALA A 264 1.40 -3.23 41.13
CA ALA A 264 1.44 -3.37 42.58
C ALA A 264 1.54 -4.84 43.04
N GLU A 265 0.85 -5.74 42.32
CA GLU A 265 0.88 -7.18 42.57
C GLU A 265 1.90 -7.93 41.71
N ARG A 266 2.73 -7.20 40.94
CA ARG A 266 3.81 -7.75 40.10
C ARG A 266 3.35 -8.86 39.14
N ARG A 267 2.14 -8.71 38.59
CA ARG A 267 1.51 -9.66 37.64
C ARG A 267 1.85 -9.38 36.17
N VAL A 268 2.53 -8.27 35.91
CA VAL A 268 2.95 -7.88 34.57
C VAL A 268 4.10 -8.77 34.09
N GLU A 269 4.08 -9.16 32.81
CA GLU A 269 5.15 -9.92 32.17
C GLU A 269 5.87 -9.04 31.14
N ARG A 270 7.21 -8.93 31.23
CA ARG A 270 8.02 -8.03 30.42
C ARG A 270 9.16 -8.72 29.70
N ALA A 271 9.54 -8.13 28.57
CA ALA A 271 10.81 -8.39 27.90
C ALA A 271 11.38 -7.10 27.32
N GLY A 272 12.70 -6.93 27.40
CA GLY A 272 13.40 -5.80 26.82
C GLY A 272 14.52 -6.21 25.87
N PHE A 273 14.76 -5.38 24.86
CA PHE A 273 15.73 -5.65 23.80
C PHE A 273 16.55 -4.42 23.48
N GLN A 274 17.84 -4.59 23.21
CA GLN A 274 18.71 -3.51 22.73
C GLN A 274 18.36 -3.05 21.31
N ARG A 275 17.92 -3.99 20.47
CA ARG A 275 17.45 -3.76 19.09
C ARG A 275 16.22 -4.60 18.82
N SER A 276 15.12 -3.98 18.42
CA SER A 276 13.82 -4.66 18.23
C SER A 276 13.52 -5.04 16.77
N GLY A 277 14.30 -4.53 15.81
CA GLY A 277 14.04 -4.68 14.38
C GLY A 277 13.03 -3.66 13.82
N VAL A 278 12.33 -2.91 14.69
CA VAL A 278 11.38 -1.85 14.32
C VAL A 278 11.91 -0.46 14.70
N SER A 279 12.77 -0.38 15.72
CA SER A 279 13.45 0.84 16.15
C SER A 279 14.97 0.61 16.27
N ASP A 280 15.75 1.66 16.01
CA ASP A 280 17.20 1.70 16.18
C ASP A 280 17.64 1.73 17.67
N ASN A 281 16.70 2.02 18.58
CA ASN A 281 16.91 2.11 20.02
C ASN A 281 16.34 0.88 20.76
N ASN A 282 16.67 0.78 22.06
CA ASN A 282 16.13 -0.26 22.92
C ASN A 282 14.60 -0.15 23.02
N ARG A 283 13.91 -1.28 23.20
CA ARG A 283 12.44 -1.36 23.28
C ARG A 283 12.03 -2.36 24.36
N LEU A 284 10.99 -2.02 25.13
CA LEU A 284 10.36 -2.93 26.08
C LEU A 284 9.01 -3.36 25.52
N ILE A 285 8.63 -4.62 25.71
CA ILE A 285 7.26 -5.09 25.57
C ILE A 285 6.76 -5.58 26.93
N GLU A 286 5.48 -5.38 27.14
CA GLU A 286 4.77 -5.58 28.39
C GLU A 286 3.43 -6.26 28.10
N ARG A 287 3.10 -7.28 28.89
CA ARG A 287 1.86 -8.03 28.77
C ARG A 287 1.04 -7.95 30.05
N HIS A 288 -0.23 -7.61 29.87
CA HIS A 288 -1.27 -7.70 30.88
C HIS A 288 -2.29 -8.77 30.47
N ALA A 289 -2.79 -9.53 31.43
CA ALA A 289 -3.87 -10.48 31.18
C ALA A 289 -5.20 -9.73 31.03
N MET A 290 -6.05 -10.22 30.12
CA MET A 290 -7.41 -9.73 29.91
C MET A 290 -8.40 -10.89 29.90
N SER A 291 -9.67 -10.61 30.19
CA SER A 291 -10.73 -11.63 30.08
C SER A 291 -10.93 -12.13 28.64
N THR A 292 -10.62 -11.30 27.64
CA THR A 292 -10.71 -11.63 26.21
C THR A 292 -9.39 -12.12 25.61
N GLY A 293 -8.32 -12.25 26.40
CA GLY A 293 -7.00 -12.64 25.92
C GLY A 293 -5.88 -11.85 26.59
N ALA A 294 -5.19 -11.02 25.82
CA ALA A 294 -4.05 -10.22 26.28
C ALA A 294 -4.17 -8.75 25.87
N TYR A 295 -3.55 -7.91 26.69
CA TYR A 295 -3.19 -6.53 26.37
C TYR A 295 -1.67 -6.45 26.33
N TRP A 296 -1.13 -6.13 25.18
CA TRP A 296 0.28 -5.91 24.95
C TRP A 296 0.54 -4.43 24.79
N GLU A 297 1.57 -3.92 25.47
CA GLU A 297 2.07 -2.57 25.33
C GLU A 297 3.56 -2.61 25.04
N SER A 298 4.03 -1.76 24.13
CA SER A 298 5.45 -1.46 23.97
C SER A 298 5.78 -0.10 24.55
N TYR A 299 7.02 0.02 25.01
CA TYR A 299 7.62 1.30 25.38
C TYR A 299 8.79 1.56 24.44
N ASP A 300 8.69 2.64 23.68
CA ASP A 300 9.64 3.03 22.66
C ASP A 300 10.47 4.23 23.10
N PHE A 301 11.73 4.25 22.69
CA PHE A 301 12.72 5.22 23.15
C PHE A 301 13.41 5.88 21.96
N GLY A 302 13.60 7.19 22.04
CA GLY A 302 14.30 8.01 21.06
C GLY A 302 15.82 8.09 21.29
N ALA A 303 16.32 7.49 22.36
CA ALA A 303 17.74 7.37 22.68
C ALA A 303 17.96 6.18 23.64
N ASN A 304 19.23 5.80 23.87
CA ASN A 304 19.60 4.67 24.74
C ASN A 304 20.33 5.10 26.03
N GLY A 305 20.39 6.40 26.34
CA GLY A 305 21.07 6.96 27.52
C GLY A 305 20.09 7.49 28.57
N ASP A 306 20.62 7.86 29.74
CA ASP A 306 19.83 8.33 30.90
C ASP A 306 18.67 7.38 31.22
N ARG A 307 17.53 7.91 31.66
CA ARG A 307 16.29 7.14 31.91
C ARG A 307 15.69 6.48 30.66
N LYS A 308 16.36 6.49 29.52
CA LYS A 308 15.93 5.76 28.31
C LYS A 308 16.68 4.43 28.13
N SER A 309 17.70 4.16 28.95
CA SER A 309 18.38 2.87 29.01
C SER A 309 17.57 1.87 29.83
N LEU A 310 16.96 0.87 29.19
CA LEU A 310 16.22 -0.20 29.87
C LEU A 310 17.09 -1.06 30.79
N PHE A 311 18.39 -1.11 30.53
CA PHE A 311 19.34 -1.93 31.29
C PHE A 311 19.79 -1.26 32.59
N GLU A 312 19.65 0.06 32.67
CA GLU A 312 19.91 0.85 33.88
C GLU A 312 18.62 1.18 34.63
N PHE A 313 17.50 1.38 33.90
CA PHE A 313 16.21 1.80 34.43
C PHE A 313 15.07 0.83 34.05
N PRO A 314 15.10 -0.45 34.45
CA PRO A 314 14.12 -1.45 34.00
C PRO A 314 12.73 -1.34 34.67
N LEU A 315 12.59 -0.52 35.72
CA LEU A 315 11.41 -0.47 36.60
C LEU A 315 10.49 0.72 36.30
N GLY A 316 10.42 1.12 35.03
CA GLY A 316 9.47 2.15 34.57
C GLY A 316 8.09 1.55 34.24
N PRO A 317 7.13 2.36 33.80
CA PRO A 317 7.16 3.83 33.80
C PRO A 317 7.19 4.38 35.24
N ALA A 318 7.37 5.70 35.39
CA ALA A 318 7.38 6.35 36.70
C ALA A 318 6.13 5.99 37.53
N GLY A 319 6.33 5.70 38.82
CA GLY A 319 5.27 5.28 39.74
C GLY A 319 4.75 3.85 39.59
N ALA A 320 5.25 3.04 38.64
CA ALA A 320 4.77 1.67 38.44
C ALA A 320 4.95 0.79 39.70
N PHE A 321 6.14 0.81 40.31
CA PHE A 321 6.49 -0.05 41.44
C PHE A 321 6.74 0.75 42.72
N GLY A 322 6.00 1.84 42.93
CA GLY A 322 6.19 2.76 44.06
C GLY A 322 7.51 3.53 43.97
N ASP A 323 8.08 3.89 45.12
CA ASP A 323 9.26 4.76 45.24
C ASP A 323 10.50 4.25 44.49
N ILE A 324 10.59 2.94 44.23
CA ILE A 324 11.73 2.37 43.50
C ILE A 324 11.73 2.80 42.03
N SER A 325 10.55 3.02 41.43
CA SER A 325 10.40 3.55 40.07
C SER A 325 10.86 5.01 39.97
N ASP A 326 10.85 5.77 41.07
CA ASP A 326 11.40 7.13 41.05
C ASP A 326 12.90 7.11 40.83
N ARG A 327 13.60 6.03 41.18
CA ARG A 327 15.06 5.90 41.01
C ARG A 327 15.45 5.08 39.78
N PHE A 328 14.70 4.02 39.50
CA PHE A 328 15.03 3.03 38.46
C PHE A 328 13.95 2.92 37.37
N GLY A 329 13.05 3.89 37.29
CA GLY A 329 12.03 3.98 36.25
C GLY A 329 12.52 4.68 34.99
N PHE A 330 12.18 4.08 33.85
CA PHE A 330 12.45 4.64 32.52
C PHE A 330 11.49 5.77 32.13
N ALA A 331 11.86 6.51 31.08
CA ALA A 331 11.07 7.57 30.45
C ALA A 331 10.92 7.31 28.94
N GLN A 332 9.79 6.72 28.53
CA GLN A 332 9.44 6.42 27.14
C GLN A 332 9.08 7.67 26.33
N ASP A 333 9.19 7.58 24.99
CA ASP A 333 8.77 8.64 24.05
C ASP A 333 7.45 8.31 23.35
N GLY A 334 7.06 7.05 23.35
CA GLY A 334 5.83 6.55 22.75
C GLY A 334 5.68 5.05 22.99
N GLY A 335 4.66 4.49 22.37
CA GLY A 335 4.37 3.07 22.48
C GLY A 335 3.25 2.61 21.56
N GLU A 336 3.22 1.31 21.31
CA GLU A 336 2.18 0.62 20.57
C GLU A 336 1.43 -0.30 21.53
N ILE A 337 0.12 -0.39 21.36
CA ILE A 337 -0.74 -1.26 22.15
C ILE A 337 -1.48 -2.19 21.19
N ILE A 338 -1.49 -3.48 21.52
CA ILE A 338 -2.21 -4.53 20.79
C ILE A 338 -3.08 -5.26 21.80
N PHE A 339 -4.36 -5.40 21.53
CA PHE A 339 -5.27 -6.07 22.46
C PHE A 339 -6.27 -6.96 21.73
N ASN A 340 -6.70 -8.04 22.40
CA ASN A 340 -7.75 -8.91 21.89
C ASN A 340 -9.12 -8.25 22.01
N LEU A 341 -9.82 -8.18 20.88
CA LEU A 341 -11.25 -7.94 20.79
C LEU A 341 -12.02 -9.16 21.32
N PRO A 342 -13.32 -9.02 21.66
CA PRO A 342 -14.11 -10.12 22.21
C PRO A 342 -14.18 -11.36 21.31
N ASN A 343 -14.05 -11.22 19.99
CA ASN A 343 -14.01 -12.31 19.01
C ASN A 343 -12.61 -12.92 18.79
N GLY A 344 -11.62 -12.54 19.61
CA GLY A 344 -10.24 -13.05 19.54
C GLY A 344 -9.35 -12.34 18.50
N PHE A 345 -9.90 -11.51 17.62
CA PHE A 345 -9.12 -10.68 16.69
C PHE A 345 -8.37 -9.58 17.45
N HIS A 346 -7.38 -8.97 16.81
CA HIS A 346 -6.63 -7.86 17.39
C HIS A 346 -7.16 -6.50 16.95
N ALA A 347 -7.05 -5.54 17.87
CA ALA A 347 -7.10 -4.11 17.60
C ALA A 347 -5.82 -3.43 18.10
N TYR A 348 -5.57 -2.23 17.58
CA TYR A 348 -4.27 -1.57 17.65
C TYR A 348 -4.41 -0.11 18.07
N TYR A 349 -3.46 0.38 18.84
CA TYR A 349 -3.50 1.72 19.40
C TYR A 349 -2.09 2.30 19.56
N LEU A 350 -1.83 3.47 18.98
CA LEU A 350 -0.55 4.16 19.13
C LEU A 350 -0.64 5.25 20.19
N THR A 351 0.42 5.43 20.97
CA THR A 351 0.51 6.43 22.04
C THR A 351 1.78 7.27 21.98
N ASP A 352 1.67 8.54 22.38
CA ASP A 352 2.84 9.34 22.75
C ASP A 352 3.35 8.96 24.16
N GLY A 353 4.49 9.52 24.58
CA GLY A 353 5.06 9.25 25.90
C GLY A 353 4.18 9.65 27.09
N LYS A 354 3.10 10.43 26.87
CA LYS A 354 2.10 10.82 27.88
C LYS A 354 0.87 9.92 27.85
N GLY A 355 0.78 8.97 26.91
CA GLY A 355 -0.35 8.09 26.74
C GLY A 355 -1.51 8.70 25.94
N ASN A 356 -1.30 9.80 25.22
CA ASN A 356 -2.31 10.32 24.29
C ASN A 356 -2.29 9.50 23.00
N ARG A 357 -3.46 9.26 22.41
CA ARG A 357 -3.59 8.55 21.14
C ARG A 357 -2.90 9.29 20.00
N LEU A 358 -2.21 8.54 19.14
CA LEU A 358 -1.65 9.02 17.89
C LEU A 358 -2.32 8.36 16.70
N ASP A 359 -2.51 9.11 15.62
CA ASP A 359 -2.99 8.57 14.34
C ASP A 359 -1.83 7.92 13.57
N ILE A 360 -0.65 8.54 13.65
CA ILE A 360 0.59 8.15 12.98
C ILE A 360 1.72 8.12 14.01
N GLY A 361 2.51 7.04 13.99
CA GLY A 361 3.72 6.91 14.80
C GLY A 361 4.82 7.88 14.34
N PRO A 362 5.60 8.46 15.26
CA PRO A 362 6.65 9.40 14.89
C PRO A 362 7.74 8.71 14.04
N THR A 363 7.88 9.13 12.78
CA THR A 363 8.78 8.51 11.77
C THR A 363 10.28 8.55 12.11
N ARG A 364 10.65 9.38 13.09
CA ARG A 364 12.00 9.39 13.69
C ARG A 364 12.27 8.20 14.61
N ILE A 365 11.24 7.45 15.00
CA ILE A 365 11.31 6.32 15.94
C ILE A 365 10.99 5.00 15.25
N VAL A 366 9.97 4.98 14.38
CA VAL A 366 9.44 3.79 13.70
C VAL A 366 9.08 4.09 12.25
N ARG A 367 9.19 3.10 11.36
CA ARG A 367 8.85 3.21 9.92
C ARG A 367 8.21 1.93 9.42
N ASP A 368 7.28 2.06 8.47
CA ASP A 368 6.65 0.92 7.78
C ASP A 368 6.91 1.01 6.28
N PRO A 369 7.96 0.37 5.74
CA PRO A 369 8.31 0.46 4.33
C PRO A 369 7.27 -0.15 3.38
N SER A 370 6.25 -0.85 3.90
CA SER A 370 5.14 -1.37 3.10
C SER A 370 4.13 -0.28 2.72
N GLN A 371 4.06 0.82 3.48
CA GLN A 371 3.21 1.97 3.15
C GLN A 371 3.94 2.92 2.19
N ARG A 372 3.17 3.60 1.33
CA ARG A 372 3.69 4.50 0.28
C ARG A 372 4.53 5.66 0.84
N ASP A 373 4.18 6.19 2.00
CA ASP A 373 4.88 7.28 2.69
C ASP A 373 5.81 6.80 3.82
N SER A 374 5.96 5.48 3.98
CA SER A 374 6.70 4.83 5.07
C SER A 374 6.19 5.14 6.48
N ALA A 375 5.02 5.76 6.62
CA ALA A 375 4.47 6.13 7.91
C ALA A 375 3.83 4.92 8.60
N VAL A 376 4.05 4.79 9.91
CA VAL A 376 3.33 3.81 10.72
C VAL A 376 1.96 4.38 11.06
N THR A 377 0.94 4.03 10.25
CA THR A 377 -0.43 4.48 10.46
C THR A 377 -1.16 3.45 11.32
N ASN A 378 -1.76 3.90 12.43
CA ASN A 378 -2.43 2.98 13.35
C ASN A 378 -3.54 2.18 12.64
N GLY A 379 -3.77 0.94 13.07
CA GLY A 379 -4.65 0.01 12.36
C GLY A 379 -3.90 -0.65 11.21
N ILE A 380 -3.88 -0.04 10.02
CA ILE A 380 -3.38 -0.69 8.79
C ILE A 380 -1.93 -1.20 8.88
N SER A 381 -0.99 -0.36 9.35
CA SER A 381 0.42 -0.77 9.49
C SER A 381 0.55 -1.86 10.52
N CYS A 382 -0.20 -1.75 11.63
CA CYS A 382 -0.18 -2.73 12.70
C CYS A 382 -0.78 -4.09 12.25
N MET A 383 -1.83 -4.09 11.44
CA MET A 383 -2.41 -5.29 10.84
C MET A 383 -1.44 -5.97 9.87
N GLY A 384 -0.66 -5.18 9.11
CA GLY A 384 0.38 -5.67 8.21
C GLY A 384 1.58 -6.23 8.94
N CYS A 385 2.09 -5.48 9.93
CA CYS A 385 3.16 -5.96 10.79
C CYS A 385 2.72 -7.22 11.52
N HIS A 386 1.56 -7.23 12.18
CA HIS A 386 1.03 -8.37 12.95
C HIS A 386 0.11 -9.29 12.12
N ASP A 387 0.52 -9.56 10.88
CA ASP A 387 -0.17 -10.42 9.92
C ASP A 387 -0.66 -11.77 10.51
N LYS A 388 0.19 -12.39 11.33
CA LYS A 388 -0.02 -13.68 12.00
C LYS A 388 -0.25 -13.57 13.52
N GLY A 389 -0.53 -12.37 14.03
CA GLY A 389 -0.73 -12.11 15.45
C GLY A 389 0.50 -11.53 16.15
N ILE A 390 0.65 -11.82 17.45
CA ILE A 390 1.83 -11.37 18.21
C ILE A 390 3.09 -12.01 17.61
N LYS A 391 4.11 -11.19 17.33
CA LYS A 391 5.30 -11.65 16.63
C LYS A 391 6.17 -12.52 17.53
N LEU A 392 6.33 -13.76 17.10
CA LEU A 392 7.44 -14.62 17.49
C LEU A 392 8.59 -14.31 16.54
N ASN A 393 9.73 -13.81 17.04
CA ASN A 393 10.91 -13.69 16.20
C ASN A 393 11.53 -15.09 16.05
N PRO A 394 11.46 -15.74 14.87
CA PRO A 394 11.90 -17.12 14.70
C PRO A 394 13.43 -17.27 14.85
N PHE A 395 14.17 -16.17 14.75
CA PHE A 395 15.63 -16.13 14.89
C PHE A 395 16.10 -15.89 16.33
N ARG A 396 15.18 -15.64 17.27
CA ARG A 396 15.51 -15.54 18.70
C ARG A 396 15.32 -16.89 19.35
N SER A 397 16.39 -17.44 19.91
CA SER A 397 16.26 -18.54 20.85
C SER A 397 15.49 -18.08 22.09
N ARG A 398 14.91 -19.03 22.84
CA ARG A 398 14.22 -18.76 24.11
C ARG A 398 15.09 -17.91 25.06
N ASP A 399 16.40 -18.12 25.07
CA ASP A 399 17.37 -17.37 25.89
C ASP A 399 17.56 -15.89 25.47
N THR A 400 17.06 -15.50 24.30
CA THR A 400 17.21 -14.14 23.74
C THR A 400 15.88 -13.40 23.57
N LEU A 401 14.79 -13.99 24.08
CA LEU A 401 13.47 -13.37 24.15
C LEU A 401 13.39 -12.21 25.15
N ASP A 402 14.34 -12.10 26.08
CA ASP A 402 14.56 -10.95 26.93
C ASP A 402 16.08 -10.77 27.14
N GLN A 403 16.55 -9.52 27.11
CA GLN A 403 17.95 -9.17 27.36
C GLN A 403 18.12 -8.44 28.70
N VAL A 404 17.02 -8.02 29.34
CA VAL A 404 17.07 -7.18 30.55
C VAL A 404 17.32 -8.00 31.80
N ARG A 405 16.57 -9.09 32.03
CA ARG A 405 16.63 -9.93 33.24
C ARG A 405 18.06 -10.33 33.58
N GLY A 406 18.75 -10.95 32.62
CA GLY A 406 20.09 -11.47 32.82
C GLY A 406 21.12 -10.39 33.20
N LEU A 407 21.01 -9.20 32.60
CA LEU A 407 21.90 -8.07 32.88
C LEU A 407 21.55 -7.39 34.20
N ALA A 408 20.26 -7.15 34.45
CA ALA A 408 19.78 -6.48 35.65
C ALA A 408 20.09 -7.28 36.93
N LEU A 409 19.90 -8.61 36.92
CA LEU A 409 20.21 -9.46 38.08
C LEU A 409 21.71 -9.47 38.42
N LYS A 410 22.57 -9.36 37.40
CA LYS A 410 24.03 -9.28 37.56
C LYS A 410 24.56 -7.87 37.82
N SER A 411 23.72 -6.84 37.68
CA SER A 411 24.13 -5.45 37.83
C SER A 411 24.66 -5.15 39.24
N GLY A 412 25.77 -4.42 39.33
CA GLY A 412 26.28 -3.89 40.61
C GLY A 412 25.58 -2.60 41.07
N THR A 413 24.79 -1.96 40.19
CA THR A 413 24.14 -0.67 40.47
C THR A 413 22.70 -0.82 40.95
N LEU A 414 22.02 -1.91 40.57
CA LEU A 414 20.65 -2.20 41.02
C LEU A 414 20.66 -2.78 42.44
N PRO A 415 19.89 -2.20 43.38
CA PRO A 415 19.74 -2.75 44.73
C PRO A 415 18.95 -4.06 44.72
N SER A 416 19.01 -4.83 45.83
CA SER A 416 18.42 -6.17 45.92
C SER A 416 16.90 -6.18 45.73
N ASP A 417 16.19 -5.18 46.24
CA ASP A 417 14.75 -4.99 46.06
C ASP A 417 14.38 -4.74 44.59
N ALA A 418 15.17 -3.96 43.86
CA ALA A 418 14.98 -3.77 42.42
C ALA A 418 15.19 -5.08 41.64
N LYS A 419 16.21 -5.86 42.01
CA LYS A 419 16.50 -7.16 41.38
C LYS A 419 15.39 -8.17 41.63
N GLU A 420 14.81 -8.17 42.82
CA GLU A 420 13.66 -9.03 43.16
C GLU A 420 12.46 -8.70 42.26
N ILE A 421 12.11 -7.42 42.11
CA ILE A 421 11.03 -7.00 41.20
C ILE A 421 11.32 -7.43 39.76
N VAL A 422 12.54 -7.19 39.26
CA VAL A 422 12.96 -7.66 37.92
C VAL A 422 12.80 -9.17 37.79
N ALA A 423 13.18 -9.94 38.82
CA ALA A 423 13.09 -11.40 38.80
C ALA A 423 11.64 -11.90 38.69
N GLU A 424 10.66 -11.12 39.15
CA GLU A 424 9.25 -11.49 39.12
C GLU A 424 8.55 -11.05 37.83
N ILE A 425 8.85 -9.83 37.33
CA ILE A 425 8.12 -9.26 36.19
C ILE A 425 8.76 -9.55 34.82
N PHE A 426 10.06 -9.89 34.77
CA PHE A 426 10.71 -10.35 33.54
C PHE A 426 10.80 -11.89 33.57
N PRO A 427 9.79 -12.63 33.09
CA PRO A 427 9.81 -14.08 33.13
C PRO A 427 11.02 -14.68 32.40
N GLU A 428 11.36 -15.92 32.74
CA GLU A 428 12.36 -16.66 31.97
C GLU A 428 11.88 -16.91 30.54
N GLY A 429 12.83 -17.00 29.60
CA GLY A 429 12.56 -17.08 28.17
C GLY A 429 11.58 -18.19 27.79
N ASP A 430 11.68 -19.35 28.42
CA ASP A 430 10.75 -20.47 28.22
C ASP A 430 9.31 -20.16 28.62
N ALA A 431 9.13 -19.50 29.76
CA ALA A 431 7.81 -19.13 30.26
C ALA A 431 7.21 -18.02 29.38
N PHE A 432 8.00 -17.02 29.03
CA PHE A 432 7.56 -15.93 28.15
C PHE A 432 7.26 -16.40 26.72
N GLY A 433 8.10 -17.29 26.17
CA GLY A 433 7.89 -17.89 24.85
C GLY A 433 6.56 -18.62 24.76
N ARG A 434 6.19 -19.41 25.78
CA ARG A 434 4.87 -20.07 25.83
C ARG A 434 3.70 -19.08 25.84
N ARG A 435 3.88 -17.88 26.42
CA ARG A 435 2.84 -16.83 26.42
C ARG A 435 2.67 -16.26 25.03
N LEU A 436 3.76 -15.91 24.37
CA LEU A 436 3.75 -15.43 22.98
C LEU A 436 3.13 -16.46 22.03
N GLU A 437 3.51 -17.74 22.15
CA GLU A 437 2.97 -18.84 21.36
C GLU A 437 1.45 -19.01 21.59
N SER A 438 1.00 -18.94 22.86
CA SER A 438 -0.42 -19.03 23.21
C SER A 438 -1.22 -17.87 22.61
N ASP A 439 -0.73 -16.64 22.72
CA ASP A 439 -1.44 -15.47 22.19
C ASP A 439 -1.47 -15.47 20.64
N ALA A 440 -0.39 -15.88 19.98
CA ALA A 440 -0.36 -16.07 18.53
C ALA A 440 -1.33 -17.17 18.06
N LYS A 441 -1.40 -18.28 18.80
CA LYS A 441 -2.34 -19.38 18.54
C LYS A 441 -3.80 -18.92 18.68
N HIS A 442 -4.13 -18.18 19.74
CA HIS A 442 -5.48 -17.65 19.96
C HIS A 442 -5.95 -16.79 18.77
N TYR A 443 -5.09 -15.91 18.26
CA TYR A 443 -5.39 -15.11 17.08
C TYR A 443 -5.60 -15.96 15.82
N ALA A 444 -4.76 -16.99 15.61
CA ALA A 444 -4.91 -17.91 14.48
C ALA A 444 -6.23 -18.72 14.54
N GLU A 445 -6.65 -19.14 15.73
CA GLU A 445 -7.94 -19.80 15.95
C GLU A 445 -9.12 -18.87 15.65
N ALA A 446 -9.04 -17.59 16.02
CA ALA A 446 -10.06 -16.58 15.70
C ALA A 446 -10.20 -16.37 14.19
N LEU A 447 -9.08 -16.26 13.46
CA LEU A 447 -9.07 -16.21 12.00
C LEU A 447 -9.73 -17.45 11.39
N ALA A 448 -9.33 -18.65 11.83
CA ALA A 448 -9.88 -19.90 11.34
C ALA A 448 -11.39 -20.01 11.58
N ALA A 449 -11.89 -19.55 12.74
CA ALA A 449 -13.32 -19.53 13.07
C ALA A 449 -14.16 -18.65 12.13
N SER A 450 -13.54 -17.64 11.50
CA SER A 450 -14.17 -16.80 10.47
C SER A 450 -14.04 -17.35 9.03
N GLY A 451 -13.34 -18.49 8.86
CA GLY A 451 -13.03 -19.07 7.56
C GLY A 451 -11.82 -18.43 6.87
N VAL A 452 -11.02 -17.64 7.59
CA VAL A 452 -9.82 -16.99 7.07
C VAL A 452 -8.57 -17.77 7.46
N SER A 453 -7.70 -18.06 6.49
CA SER A 453 -6.38 -18.64 6.79
C SER A 453 -5.41 -17.56 7.29
N VAL A 454 -4.69 -17.86 8.38
CA VAL A 454 -3.59 -17.01 8.89
C VAL A 454 -2.44 -16.85 7.89
N SER A 455 -2.31 -17.76 6.92
CA SER A 455 -1.32 -17.67 5.85
C SER A 455 -1.78 -16.89 4.62
N SER A 456 -3.04 -16.42 4.58
CA SER A 456 -3.59 -15.70 3.42
C SER A 456 -2.82 -14.40 3.18
N ASN A 457 -2.20 -14.29 2.01
CA ASN A 457 -1.45 -13.12 1.58
C ASN A 457 -1.47 -13.05 0.04
N LEU A 458 -1.18 -11.88 -0.51
CA LEU A 458 -0.98 -11.69 -1.95
C LEU A 458 0.49 -11.35 -2.19
N ASP A 459 1.24 -12.30 -2.76
CA ASP A 459 2.66 -12.14 -3.08
C ASP A 459 3.51 -11.66 -1.88
N GLY A 460 3.25 -12.22 -0.70
CA GLY A 460 3.93 -11.85 0.55
C GLY A 460 3.33 -10.64 1.26
N VAL A 461 2.37 -9.95 0.67
CA VAL A 461 1.65 -8.82 1.29
C VAL A 461 0.44 -9.32 2.07
N GLU A 462 0.35 -8.93 3.34
CA GLU A 462 -0.79 -9.24 4.21
C GLU A 462 -2.13 -8.85 3.56
N MET A 463 -3.16 -9.69 3.74
CA MET A 463 -4.42 -9.60 2.98
C MET A 463 -5.16 -8.25 3.06
N ILE A 464 -5.28 -7.62 4.25
CA ILE A 464 -5.91 -6.29 4.37
C ILE A 464 -5.07 -5.24 3.65
N ASN A 465 -3.76 -5.30 3.81
CA ASN A 465 -2.83 -4.42 3.09
C ASN A 465 -2.87 -4.63 1.57
N ALA A 466 -3.01 -5.87 1.09
CA ALA A 466 -3.15 -6.18 -0.33
C ALA A 466 -4.42 -5.55 -0.92
N LEU A 467 -5.57 -5.74 -0.26
CA LEU A 467 -6.84 -5.13 -0.70
C LEU A 467 -6.82 -3.59 -0.59
N SER A 468 -6.24 -3.06 0.49
CA SER A 468 -6.06 -1.62 0.67
C SER A 468 -5.15 -1.03 -0.41
N LYS A 469 -4.06 -1.70 -0.77
CA LYS A 469 -3.14 -1.25 -1.81
C LYS A 469 -3.80 -1.31 -3.18
N ARG A 470 -4.63 -2.34 -3.42
CA ARG A 470 -5.39 -2.46 -4.67
C ARG A 470 -6.33 -1.28 -4.91
N PHE A 471 -6.90 -0.72 -3.85
CA PHE A 471 -7.61 0.57 -3.91
C PHE A 471 -6.64 1.72 -4.19
N GLU A 472 -5.53 1.83 -3.46
CA GLU A 472 -4.57 2.94 -3.65
C GLU A 472 -3.92 2.98 -5.04
N ASP A 473 -3.85 1.84 -5.74
CA ASP A 473 -3.22 1.71 -7.05
C ASP A 473 -3.78 2.73 -8.07
N PRO A 474 -2.89 3.36 -8.86
CA PRO A 474 -3.29 4.23 -9.96
C PRO A 474 -4.19 3.52 -10.97
N LEU A 475 -5.15 4.25 -11.52
CA LEU A 475 -6.16 3.67 -12.42
C LEU A 475 -5.73 3.72 -13.87
N LYS A 476 -6.00 2.62 -14.58
CA LYS A 476 -6.08 2.56 -16.05
C LYS A 476 -7.54 2.49 -16.48
N MET A 477 -7.78 2.65 -17.78
CA MET A 477 -9.12 2.65 -18.39
C MET A 477 -10.05 1.56 -17.84
N ARG A 478 -9.60 0.31 -17.84
CA ARG A 478 -10.43 -0.83 -17.42
C ARG A 478 -10.91 -0.76 -15.96
N LEU A 479 -10.04 -0.36 -15.03
CA LEU A 479 -10.43 -0.21 -13.62
C LEU A 479 -11.31 1.01 -13.41
N ALA A 480 -10.98 2.14 -14.04
CA ALA A 480 -11.79 3.35 -13.99
C ALA A 480 -13.22 3.10 -14.51
N ALA A 481 -13.34 2.38 -15.64
CA ALA A 481 -14.63 1.96 -16.20
C ALA A 481 -15.42 1.09 -15.21
N ALA A 482 -14.75 0.11 -14.60
CA ALA A 482 -15.37 -0.78 -13.63
C ALA A 482 -15.86 -0.06 -12.37
N GLU A 483 -15.14 0.95 -11.88
CA GLU A 483 -15.54 1.75 -10.71
C GLU A 483 -16.71 2.71 -10.97
N VAL A 484 -16.97 3.06 -12.22
CA VAL A 484 -18.18 3.82 -12.63
C VAL A 484 -19.32 2.90 -13.11
N GLY A 485 -19.14 1.58 -12.99
CA GLY A 485 -20.17 0.60 -13.36
C GLY A 485 -20.37 0.42 -14.87
N MET A 486 -19.37 0.73 -15.70
CA MET A 486 -19.43 0.64 -17.17
C MET A 486 -18.39 -0.33 -17.75
N THR A 487 -18.68 -0.91 -18.91
CA THR A 487 -17.66 -1.60 -19.71
C THR A 487 -16.64 -0.59 -20.23
N GLU A 488 -15.41 -1.05 -20.49
CA GLU A 488 -14.33 -0.20 -21.01
C GLU A 488 -14.72 0.53 -22.30
N ALA A 489 -15.35 -0.17 -23.25
CA ALA A 489 -15.83 0.44 -24.49
C ALA A 489 -16.89 1.52 -24.24
N ALA A 490 -17.92 1.22 -23.44
CA ALA A 490 -18.99 2.18 -23.17
C ALA A 490 -18.49 3.41 -22.41
N PHE A 491 -17.55 3.22 -21.47
CA PHE A 491 -16.95 4.32 -20.73
C PHE A 491 -16.10 5.20 -21.65
N SER A 492 -15.27 4.61 -22.51
CA SER A 492 -14.46 5.33 -23.50
C SER A 492 -15.33 6.17 -24.45
N ASP A 493 -16.33 5.55 -25.08
CA ASP A 493 -17.29 6.23 -25.97
C ASP A 493 -17.98 7.40 -25.26
N ARG A 494 -18.32 7.22 -23.98
CA ARG A 494 -19.02 8.22 -23.21
C ARG A 494 -18.14 9.40 -22.81
N LEU A 495 -16.88 9.15 -22.44
CA LEU A 495 -15.93 10.22 -22.17
C LEU A 495 -15.72 11.11 -23.41
N ASP A 496 -15.70 10.50 -24.60
CA ASP A 496 -15.64 11.23 -25.87
C ASP A 496 -16.89 12.04 -26.17
N ALA A 497 -18.07 11.44 -25.97
CA ALA A 497 -19.34 12.13 -26.19
C ALA A 497 -19.52 13.36 -25.28
N VAL A 498 -19.02 13.30 -24.04
CA VAL A 498 -19.03 14.44 -23.09
C VAL A 498 -18.01 15.51 -23.50
N GLY A 499 -16.83 15.11 -23.97
CA GLY A 499 -15.78 16.02 -24.41
C GLY A 499 -15.08 16.77 -23.25
N GLY A 500 -14.27 17.77 -23.61
CA GLY A 500 -13.56 18.62 -22.64
C GLY A 500 -12.69 17.81 -21.66
N ALA A 501 -12.82 18.09 -20.36
CA ALA A 501 -12.05 17.40 -19.31
C ALA A 501 -12.29 15.88 -19.24
N SER A 502 -13.45 15.39 -19.72
CA SER A 502 -13.73 13.95 -19.80
C SER A 502 -12.94 13.29 -20.94
N HIS A 503 -12.82 13.96 -22.09
CA HIS A 503 -11.96 13.50 -23.19
C HIS A 503 -10.49 13.47 -22.76
N ASP A 504 -10.01 14.51 -22.06
CA ASP A 504 -8.65 14.54 -21.50
C ASP A 504 -8.42 13.38 -20.51
N LEU A 505 -9.41 13.05 -19.67
CA LEU A 505 -9.34 11.91 -18.76
C LEU A 505 -9.26 10.58 -19.53
N ARG A 506 -10.02 10.42 -20.63
CA ARG A 506 -9.96 9.23 -21.50
C ARG A 506 -8.54 9.00 -22.02
N LEU A 507 -7.96 10.03 -22.63
CA LEU A 507 -6.59 9.98 -23.16
C LEU A 507 -5.59 9.60 -22.06
N ARG A 508 -5.74 10.16 -20.86
CA ARG A 508 -4.86 9.84 -19.72
C ARG A 508 -4.95 8.38 -19.31
N LEU A 509 -6.16 7.83 -19.26
CA LEU A 509 -6.43 6.44 -18.86
C LEU A 509 -5.97 5.41 -19.91
N GLU A 510 -5.87 5.80 -21.18
CA GLU A 510 -5.36 4.96 -22.27
C GLU A 510 -3.84 5.00 -22.38
N GLN A 511 -3.23 6.17 -22.15
CA GLN A 511 -1.80 6.39 -22.39
C GLN A 511 -0.94 6.16 -21.16
N ASP A 512 -1.50 6.30 -19.96
CA ASP A 512 -0.79 6.19 -18.69
C ASP A 512 -1.75 5.74 -17.57
N VAL A 513 -1.36 5.99 -16.32
CA VAL A 513 -2.20 5.82 -15.15
C VAL A 513 -2.67 7.17 -14.60
N VAL A 514 -3.86 7.17 -14.01
CA VAL A 514 -4.40 8.30 -13.26
C VAL A 514 -4.21 8.05 -11.76
N PRO A 515 -3.54 8.94 -11.01
CA PRO A 515 -3.42 8.81 -9.56
C PRO A 515 -4.79 8.70 -8.89
N ARG A 516 -4.87 7.85 -7.85
CA ARG A 516 -6.12 7.53 -7.14
C ARG A 516 -6.85 8.76 -6.60
N ASP A 517 -6.12 9.66 -5.94
CA ASP A 517 -6.64 10.91 -5.39
C ASP A 517 -7.25 11.82 -6.45
N GLN A 518 -6.61 11.93 -7.62
CA GLN A 518 -7.14 12.69 -8.75
C GLN A 518 -8.41 12.06 -9.31
N PHE A 519 -8.49 10.72 -9.41
CA PHE A 519 -9.70 10.06 -9.86
C PHE A 519 -10.85 10.22 -8.87
N VAL A 520 -10.60 10.02 -7.57
CA VAL A 520 -11.57 10.21 -6.49
C VAL A 520 -12.13 11.65 -6.49
N ALA A 521 -11.27 12.66 -6.67
CA ALA A 521 -11.69 14.05 -6.73
C ALA A 521 -12.61 14.35 -7.94
N LEU A 522 -12.44 13.62 -9.04
CA LEU A 522 -13.25 13.77 -10.25
C LEU A 522 -14.53 12.92 -10.22
N TYR A 523 -14.56 11.85 -9.41
CA TYR A 523 -15.58 10.79 -9.47
C TYR A 523 -17.01 11.32 -9.53
N ALA A 524 -17.40 12.19 -8.60
CA ALA A 524 -18.77 12.69 -8.54
C ALA A 524 -19.16 13.48 -9.81
N SER A 525 -18.28 14.37 -10.28
CA SER A 525 -18.50 15.11 -11.53
C SER A 525 -18.51 14.21 -12.76
N LEU A 526 -17.66 13.18 -12.74
CA LEU A 526 -17.51 12.21 -13.80
C LEU A 526 -18.79 11.38 -13.95
N VAL A 527 -19.26 10.71 -12.90
CA VAL A 527 -20.49 9.90 -12.92
C VAL A 527 -21.69 10.74 -13.37
N ASN A 528 -21.82 11.97 -12.87
CA ASN A 528 -22.90 12.87 -13.26
C ASN A 528 -22.85 13.27 -14.76
N ALA A 529 -21.67 13.32 -15.37
CA ALA A 529 -21.50 13.62 -16.79
C ALA A 529 -21.67 12.38 -17.68
N VAL A 530 -21.07 11.25 -17.28
CA VAL A 530 -21.05 10.04 -18.08
C VAL A 530 -22.35 9.25 -17.99
N ASN A 531 -23.15 9.44 -16.95
CA ASN A 531 -24.37 8.68 -16.80
C ASN A 531 -25.55 9.24 -17.62
N GLU A 532 -26.25 8.37 -18.34
CA GLU A 532 -27.48 8.69 -19.07
C GLU A 532 -28.76 8.35 -18.31
N ASN A 533 -28.66 7.52 -17.28
CA ASN A 533 -29.83 6.96 -16.60
C ASN A 533 -30.37 7.84 -15.46
N GLY A 534 -29.74 8.99 -15.22
CA GLY A 534 -30.11 9.94 -14.18
C GLY A 534 -29.68 9.54 -12.76
N ASP A 535 -28.80 8.54 -12.60
CA ASP A 535 -28.12 8.27 -11.33
C ASP A 535 -27.17 9.43 -11.01
N LYS A 536 -27.05 9.76 -9.73
CA LYS A 536 -26.29 10.92 -9.25
C LYS A 536 -25.27 10.50 -8.22
N ALA A 537 -23.99 10.75 -8.50
CA ALA A 537 -22.95 10.63 -7.49
C ALA A 537 -23.04 11.81 -6.51
N VAL A 538 -22.94 11.48 -5.23
CA VAL A 538 -23.04 12.43 -4.12
C VAL A 538 -21.64 12.95 -3.81
N PRO A 539 -21.39 14.27 -3.84
CA PRO A 539 -20.08 14.82 -3.51
C PRO A 539 -19.62 14.42 -2.10
N LEU A 540 -18.34 14.08 -1.96
CA LEU A 540 -17.74 13.75 -0.67
C LEU A 540 -18.07 14.82 0.39
N GLY A 541 -18.48 14.38 1.59
CA GLY A 541 -18.84 15.27 2.70
C GLY A 541 -20.30 15.75 2.72
N THR A 542 -21.05 15.70 1.61
CA THR A 542 -22.49 16.07 1.65
C THR A 542 -23.36 15.05 2.41
N VAL A 543 -22.92 13.78 2.50
CA VAL A 543 -23.53 12.77 3.38
C VAL A 543 -23.23 13.07 4.86
N ALA A 544 -22.07 13.66 5.17
CA ALA A 544 -21.68 14.03 6.53
C ALA A 544 -22.52 15.21 7.07
N GLU A 545 -22.84 16.19 6.22
CA GLU A 545 -23.73 17.32 6.55
C GLU A 545 -25.15 16.87 6.90
N GLN A 546 -25.67 15.86 6.19
CA GLN A 546 -26.99 15.28 6.48
C GLN A 546 -26.99 14.39 7.74
N SER A 547 -25.82 13.93 8.17
CA SER A 547 -25.63 13.02 9.30
C SER A 547 -25.04 13.72 10.55
N GLY A 548 -24.87 15.05 10.53
CA GLY A 548 -24.34 15.83 11.66
C GLY A 548 -22.87 15.56 12.03
N THR A 549 -22.07 15.05 11.10
CA THR A 549 -20.64 14.71 11.32
C THR A 549 -19.76 15.85 10.80
N THR A 550 -18.73 16.27 11.57
CA THR A 550 -17.93 17.46 11.27
C THR A 550 -17.01 17.26 10.03
N PRO A 551 -17.01 18.20 9.06
CA PRO A 551 -16.22 18.15 7.82
C PRO A 551 -14.69 17.98 8.00
N ASP A 552 -14.14 18.41 9.13
CA ASP A 552 -12.69 18.37 9.40
C ASP A 552 -12.08 16.96 9.41
N ALA A 553 -12.87 15.93 9.76
CA ALA A 553 -12.42 14.55 9.73
C ALA A 553 -12.28 14.01 8.29
N VAL A 554 -13.09 14.52 7.36
CA VAL A 554 -13.10 14.12 5.94
C VAL A 554 -11.99 14.84 5.16
N ALA A 555 -11.71 16.10 5.49
CA ALA A 555 -10.64 16.89 4.87
C ALA A 555 -9.21 16.42 5.21
N GLN A 556 -9.04 15.62 6.27
CA GLN A 556 -7.76 15.02 6.67
C GLN A 556 -7.49 13.68 5.96
N LEU A 557 -8.52 12.98 5.45
CA LEU A 557 -8.43 11.66 4.80
C LEU A 557 -7.72 11.66 3.43
N GLY A 558 -7.56 12.83 2.80
CA GLY A 558 -6.89 13.01 1.51
C GLY A 558 -5.60 13.83 1.56
N LYS A 559 -5.12 14.21 2.76
CA LYS A 559 -3.87 14.97 2.87
C LYS A 559 -2.69 14.00 2.96
N LYS A 560 -1.82 14.03 1.94
CA LYS A 560 -0.47 13.45 2.01
C LYS A 560 0.15 13.87 3.34
N SER A 561 0.64 12.90 4.12
CA SER A 561 1.51 13.19 5.26
C SER A 561 2.65 14.08 4.74
N PRO A 562 2.90 15.27 5.31
CA PRO A 562 3.91 16.16 4.79
C PRO A 562 5.28 15.63 5.22
N GLN A 563 5.80 14.58 4.55
CA GLN A 563 7.24 14.38 4.38
C GLN A 563 7.62 13.22 3.43
N VAL A 564 8.48 13.58 2.48
CA VAL A 564 9.33 12.76 1.59
C VAL A 564 8.66 12.09 0.38
N THR A 565 8.05 12.87 -0.52
CA THR A 565 8.23 12.61 -1.95
C THR A 565 9.14 13.68 -2.55
N LYS A 566 10.28 13.29 -3.12
CA LYS A 566 11.15 14.17 -3.93
C LYS A 566 10.52 14.51 -5.29
N THR A 567 9.20 14.33 -5.44
CA THR A 567 8.44 14.49 -6.68
C THR A 567 6.97 14.83 -6.37
N PHE A 568 6.23 15.32 -7.37
CA PHE A 568 4.80 15.68 -7.34
C PHE A 568 4.10 15.11 -8.58
N ASP A 569 2.76 15.04 -8.58
CA ASP A 569 2.08 14.40 -9.72
C ASP A 569 2.02 15.32 -10.95
N LEU A 570 2.34 14.74 -12.11
CA LEU A 570 2.33 15.37 -13.43
C LEU A 570 1.46 14.52 -14.35
N ALA A 571 0.37 15.07 -14.87
CA ALA A 571 -0.41 14.45 -15.92
C ALA A 571 0.13 14.91 -17.28
N PHE A 572 0.39 13.98 -18.19
CA PHE A 572 0.95 14.25 -19.52
C PHE A 572 0.34 13.30 -20.55
N VAL A 573 -0.30 13.84 -21.59
CA VAL A 573 -0.90 13.06 -22.68
C VAL A 573 -0.64 13.69 -24.04
N ALA A 574 -0.63 12.86 -25.08
CA ALA A 574 -0.67 13.27 -26.47
C ALA A 574 -2.12 13.25 -27.00
N SER A 575 -2.41 14.05 -28.03
CA SER A 575 -3.71 14.04 -28.73
C SER A 575 -3.98 12.72 -29.45
N ALA A 576 -2.93 12.00 -29.83
CA ALA A 576 -2.97 10.64 -30.37
C ALA A 576 -1.60 9.96 -30.16
N THR A 577 -1.60 8.64 -29.97
CA THR A 577 -0.37 7.83 -29.89
C THR A 577 -0.06 7.09 -31.20
N ASP A 578 -1.06 6.79 -32.02
CA ASP A 578 -0.86 6.22 -33.36
C ASP A 578 -1.14 7.31 -34.40
N LEU A 579 -0.08 7.72 -35.10
CA LEU A 579 -0.06 8.86 -36.01
C LEU A 579 0.25 8.38 -37.42
N ARG A 580 -0.26 9.06 -38.43
CA ARG A 580 0.23 8.95 -39.81
C ARG A 580 1.28 10.01 -40.06
N ILE A 581 2.20 9.73 -40.98
CA ILE A 581 3.12 10.75 -41.48
C ILE A 581 2.32 11.98 -41.93
N GLY A 582 2.68 13.13 -41.37
CA GLY A 582 2.04 14.41 -41.63
C GLY A 582 1.02 14.86 -40.58
N ASP A 583 0.62 13.99 -39.65
CA ASP A 583 -0.36 14.34 -38.61
C ASP A 583 0.17 15.40 -37.67
N LEU A 584 -0.75 16.25 -37.19
CA LEU A 584 -0.48 17.25 -36.17
C LEU A 584 -0.70 16.65 -34.79
N ILE A 585 0.18 16.98 -33.85
CA ILE A 585 0.10 16.53 -32.47
C ILE A 585 0.08 17.70 -31.49
N THR A 586 -0.76 17.57 -30.47
CA THR A 586 -0.79 18.45 -29.30
C THR A 586 -0.59 17.61 -28.06
N PHE A 587 0.18 18.12 -27.10
CA PHE A 587 0.37 17.53 -25.80
C PHE A 587 -0.40 18.31 -24.74
N THR A 588 -1.18 17.63 -23.92
CA THR A 588 -1.90 18.24 -22.79
C THR A 588 -1.22 17.84 -21.49
N LEU A 589 -0.99 18.82 -20.62
CA LEU A 589 -0.29 18.64 -19.36
C LEU A 589 -1.03 19.34 -18.20
N ARG A 590 -1.01 18.74 -17.00
CA ARG A 590 -1.44 19.38 -15.76
C ARG A 590 -0.48 19.01 -14.62
N SER A 591 0.03 20.02 -13.91
CA SER A 591 0.94 19.85 -12.78
C SER A 591 0.25 20.17 -11.45
N GLU A 592 0.56 19.43 -10.39
CA GLU A 592 0.10 19.74 -9.02
C GLU A 592 0.80 20.96 -8.40
N GLN A 593 2.00 21.30 -8.87
CA GLN A 593 2.82 22.40 -8.35
C GLN A 593 3.12 23.42 -9.45
N PRO A 594 3.34 24.70 -9.13
CA PRO A 594 3.89 25.62 -10.11
C PRO A 594 5.29 25.12 -10.52
N CYS A 595 5.56 25.02 -11.82
CA CYS A 595 6.83 24.49 -12.33
C CYS A 595 7.22 25.09 -13.68
N PHE A 596 8.48 24.90 -14.03
CA PHE A 596 9.00 25.13 -15.37
C PHE A 596 9.00 23.81 -16.16
N LEU A 597 8.24 23.79 -17.26
CA LEU A 597 8.01 22.62 -18.10
C LEU A 597 9.04 22.53 -19.24
N SER A 598 9.56 21.34 -19.49
CA SER A 598 10.21 20.99 -20.76
C SER A 598 9.57 19.77 -21.40
N LEU A 599 9.39 19.80 -22.73
CA LEU A 599 8.99 18.65 -23.54
C LEU A 599 10.14 18.26 -24.47
N ILE A 600 10.58 17.01 -24.37
CA ILE A 600 11.72 16.48 -25.10
C ILE A 600 11.31 15.21 -25.84
N ASP A 601 11.40 15.23 -27.16
CA ASP A 601 11.25 14.07 -28.03
C ASP A 601 12.56 13.27 -28.10
N THR A 602 12.46 11.94 -28.10
CA THR A 602 13.56 11.00 -28.32
C THR A 602 13.10 9.93 -29.30
N ASP A 603 13.66 9.92 -30.50
CA ASP A 603 13.31 8.93 -31.53
C ASP A 603 13.90 7.53 -31.23
N ASP A 604 13.48 6.52 -31.98
CA ASP A 604 13.98 5.13 -31.91
C ASP A 604 15.48 4.96 -32.23
N LYS A 605 16.15 6.01 -32.71
CA LYS A 605 17.61 6.08 -32.94
C LYS A 605 18.33 6.79 -31.79
N GLY A 606 17.61 7.20 -30.74
CA GLY A 606 18.15 7.92 -29.59
C GLY A 606 18.39 9.41 -29.82
N LYS A 607 17.91 9.97 -30.94
CA LYS A 607 18.07 11.39 -31.24
C LYS A 607 17.09 12.21 -30.41
N VAL A 608 17.62 13.20 -29.71
CA VAL A 608 16.86 14.06 -28.80
C VAL A 608 16.52 15.39 -29.45
N THR A 609 15.25 15.80 -29.39
CA THR A 609 14.74 17.11 -29.89
C THR A 609 13.94 17.81 -28.80
N VAL A 610 14.24 19.09 -28.54
CA VAL A 610 13.46 19.91 -27.59
C VAL A 610 12.24 20.47 -28.30
N LEU A 611 11.04 20.06 -27.87
CA LEU A 611 9.78 20.54 -28.41
C LEU A 611 9.30 21.80 -27.66
N PHE A 612 9.60 21.91 -26.37
CA PHE A 612 9.19 23.02 -25.50
C PHE A 612 10.13 23.18 -24.29
N PRO A 613 10.43 24.41 -23.81
CA PRO A 613 10.19 25.67 -24.52
C PRO A 613 11.03 25.73 -25.81
N ASN A 614 10.60 26.54 -26.77
CA ASN A 614 11.29 26.71 -28.04
C ASN A 614 11.29 28.19 -28.48
N GLY A 615 11.88 28.50 -29.63
CA GLY A 615 11.99 29.89 -30.12
C GLY A 615 10.65 30.58 -30.38
N PHE A 616 9.55 29.84 -30.51
CA PHE A 616 8.20 30.35 -30.72
C PHE A 616 7.42 30.50 -29.41
N HIS A 617 7.73 29.70 -28.40
CA HIS A 617 7.15 29.76 -27.07
C HIS A 617 8.23 29.61 -25.99
N PRO A 618 8.87 30.71 -25.57
CA PRO A 618 10.00 30.66 -24.65
C PRO A 618 9.59 30.57 -23.18
N ASP A 619 8.36 30.97 -22.82
CA ASP A 619 7.87 30.87 -21.44
C ASP A 619 7.49 29.42 -21.12
N SER A 620 8.18 28.82 -20.15
CA SER A 620 7.93 27.45 -19.71
C SER A 620 7.18 27.34 -18.40
N ARG A 621 6.81 28.47 -17.78
CA ARG A 621 6.17 28.47 -16.47
C ARG A 621 4.70 28.04 -16.59
N ILE A 622 4.33 27.04 -15.81
CA ILE A 622 2.94 26.61 -15.65
C ILE A 622 2.52 26.72 -14.18
N GLU A 623 1.29 27.13 -13.94
CA GLU A 623 0.73 27.27 -12.59
C GLU A 623 0.14 25.94 -12.10
N ALA A 624 0.18 25.72 -10.78
CA ALA A 624 -0.43 24.55 -10.16
C ALA A 624 -1.91 24.38 -10.55
N GLY A 625 -2.31 23.15 -10.79
CA GLY A 625 -3.68 22.77 -11.09
C GLY A 625 -4.18 23.19 -12.47
N THR A 626 -3.39 23.91 -13.28
CA THR A 626 -3.79 24.40 -14.60
C THR A 626 -3.47 23.38 -15.69
N THR A 627 -4.44 23.10 -16.56
CA THR A 627 -4.24 22.30 -17.77
C THR A 627 -3.70 23.18 -18.90
N VAL A 628 -2.57 22.79 -19.49
CA VAL A 628 -1.88 23.51 -20.56
C VAL A 628 -1.75 22.59 -21.77
N ALA A 629 -2.06 23.09 -22.97
CA ALA A 629 -1.87 22.39 -24.24
C ALA A 629 -0.64 22.95 -24.97
N ILE A 630 0.21 22.08 -25.53
CA ILE A 630 1.45 22.40 -26.24
C ILE A 630 1.48 21.64 -27.58
N PRO A 631 1.34 22.31 -28.72
CA PRO A 631 1.06 23.74 -28.88
C PRO A 631 -0.37 24.09 -28.45
N GLY A 632 -0.56 25.26 -27.81
CA GLY A 632 -1.87 25.72 -27.33
C GLY A 632 -2.64 26.54 -28.37
N SER A 633 -3.98 26.58 -28.26
CA SER A 633 -4.85 27.34 -29.19
C SER A 633 -4.69 28.86 -29.09
N THR A 634 -4.20 29.36 -27.96
CA THR A 634 -4.00 30.79 -27.66
C THR A 634 -2.61 31.31 -28.00
N VAL A 635 -1.66 30.45 -28.39
CA VAL A 635 -0.30 30.87 -28.72
C VAL A 635 -0.01 30.54 -30.18
N ALA A 636 -0.35 31.49 -31.05
CA ALA A 636 0.04 31.48 -32.46
C ALA A 636 1.57 31.47 -32.54
N GLY A 637 2.18 30.32 -32.87
CA GLY A 637 3.63 30.25 -32.94
C GLY A 637 4.19 28.99 -33.58
N PHE A 638 3.66 27.80 -33.26
CA PHE A 638 4.14 26.57 -33.87
C PHE A 638 3.12 25.42 -33.86
N ARG A 639 3.34 24.44 -34.72
CA ARG A 639 2.67 23.15 -34.81
C ARG A 639 3.72 22.06 -34.63
N LEU A 640 3.31 20.93 -34.07
CA LEU A 640 4.14 19.73 -34.02
C LEU A 640 3.61 18.74 -35.05
N ARG A 641 4.49 18.27 -35.95
CA ARG A 641 4.12 17.35 -37.02
C ARG A 641 4.93 16.07 -36.96
N ALA A 642 4.24 14.93 -37.12
CA ALA A 642 4.84 13.61 -37.33
C ALA A 642 5.54 13.56 -38.71
N PRO A 643 6.87 13.45 -38.79
CA PRO A 643 7.58 13.69 -40.04
C PRO A 643 7.81 12.44 -40.89
N GLU A 644 8.05 11.29 -40.25
CA GLU A 644 8.49 10.03 -40.85
C GLU A 644 8.02 8.86 -39.94
N ALA A 645 7.81 7.67 -40.51
CA ALA A 645 7.36 6.51 -39.74
C ALA A 645 8.39 6.07 -38.68
N GLY A 646 7.94 5.66 -37.50
CA GLY A 646 8.83 5.33 -36.37
C GLY A 646 8.18 5.33 -35.01
N THR A 647 8.99 5.07 -33.98
CA THR A 647 8.55 5.17 -32.59
C THR A 647 9.30 6.30 -31.91
N ASP A 648 8.57 7.27 -31.39
CA ASP A 648 9.10 8.45 -30.71
C ASP A 648 8.67 8.44 -29.24
N ARG A 649 9.56 8.84 -28.33
CA ARG A 649 9.26 8.98 -26.90
C ARG A 649 9.36 10.44 -26.50
N VAL A 650 8.20 11.04 -26.26
CA VAL A 650 8.15 12.42 -25.76
C VAL A 650 8.09 12.41 -24.24
N THR A 651 8.96 13.19 -23.61
CA THR A 651 9.13 13.28 -22.16
C THR A 651 8.84 14.68 -21.69
N ALA A 652 7.85 14.82 -20.81
CA ALA A 652 7.58 16.02 -20.05
C ALA A 652 8.35 16.02 -18.73
N THR A 653 9.09 17.09 -18.45
CA THR A 653 9.77 17.31 -17.17
C THR A 653 9.28 18.62 -16.57
N CYS A 654 8.87 18.60 -15.31
CA CYS A 654 8.42 19.78 -14.59
C CYS A 654 9.25 19.99 -13.33
N ASN A 655 9.91 21.15 -13.23
CA ASN A 655 10.84 21.50 -12.15
C ASN A 655 10.32 22.69 -11.33
N THR A 656 10.23 22.56 -10.01
CA THR A 656 9.73 23.61 -9.10
C THR A 656 10.70 24.75 -8.85
N SER A 657 11.99 24.57 -9.17
CA SER A 657 12.99 25.63 -9.10
C SER A 657 13.49 25.93 -10.51
N PHE A 658 13.65 27.20 -10.85
CA PHE A 658 14.34 27.57 -12.09
C PHE A 658 15.76 26.99 -12.00
N PRO A 659 16.24 26.19 -12.97
CA PRO A 659 17.61 25.72 -12.92
C PRO A 659 18.55 26.94 -12.93
N ASP A 660 19.40 27.04 -11.91
CA ASP A 660 20.30 28.15 -11.66
C ASP A 660 21.32 28.27 -12.83
N LEU A 661 21.06 29.19 -13.77
CA LEU A 661 21.90 29.47 -14.94
C LEU A 661 22.55 30.87 -14.85
N ALA A 662 22.87 31.34 -13.65
CA ALA A 662 23.50 32.64 -13.45
C ALA A 662 24.79 32.53 -12.64
N GLN A 663 25.88 32.14 -13.30
CA GLN A 663 27.20 32.81 -13.23
C GLN A 663 28.29 31.95 -13.89
N LYS A 664 28.63 32.26 -15.15
CA LYS A 664 30.02 32.28 -15.61
C LYS A 664 30.13 33.18 -16.84
N GLN A 665 31.00 34.17 -16.72
CA GLN A 665 31.23 35.27 -17.65
C GLN A 665 31.84 34.79 -18.98
N GLY A 666 31.50 35.48 -20.06
CA GLY A 666 32.28 35.50 -21.31
C GLY A 666 31.44 35.11 -22.52
N GLY A 667 31.19 36.08 -23.41
CA GLY A 667 30.21 35.98 -24.49
C GLY A 667 30.47 34.89 -25.51
N GLU A 668 29.39 34.21 -25.90
CA GLU A 668 29.07 33.74 -27.25
C GLU A 668 27.58 33.31 -27.27
N LYS A 669 26.99 33.28 -28.47
CA LYS A 669 25.54 33.30 -28.76
C LYS A 669 24.75 32.07 -28.24
N PHE A 670 23.51 32.34 -27.82
CA PHE A 670 22.40 31.43 -27.43
C PHE A 670 22.62 30.51 -26.21
N ALA A 671 21.83 30.72 -25.16
CA ALA A 671 21.81 29.94 -23.92
C ALA A 671 21.28 28.51 -24.17
N SER A 672 22.15 27.51 -23.97
CA SER A 672 21.83 26.08 -24.01
C SER A 672 21.46 25.56 -22.62
N TYR A 673 20.33 24.88 -22.48
CA TYR A 673 19.92 24.15 -21.27
C TYR A 673 20.92 23.03 -20.93
N ASP A 674 21.44 22.99 -19.69
CA ASP A 674 22.55 22.12 -19.27
C ASP A 674 22.13 20.67 -18.95
N SER A 675 20.84 20.39 -18.70
CA SER A 675 20.33 19.00 -18.55
C SER A 675 20.36 18.21 -19.87
N THR A 676 20.32 18.92 -20.99
CA THR A 676 20.38 18.31 -22.32
C THR A 676 21.81 17.91 -22.68
N ARG A 677 22.84 18.56 -22.11
CA ARG A 677 24.26 18.21 -22.37
C ARG A 677 24.67 16.88 -21.75
N SER A 678 24.15 16.51 -20.58
CA SER A 678 24.48 15.22 -19.95
C SER A 678 23.88 14.03 -20.71
N LEU A 679 22.74 14.23 -21.38
CA LEU A 679 22.08 13.24 -22.23
C LEU A 679 22.67 13.23 -23.66
N ILE A 680 22.98 14.38 -24.24
CA ILE A 680 23.57 14.50 -25.59
C ILE A 680 25.04 14.06 -25.59
N ALA A 681 25.82 14.34 -24.54
CA ALA A 681 27.24 13.97 -24.45
C ALA A 681 27.48 12.45 -24.35
N ALA A 682 26.45 11.67 -24.01
CA ALA A 682 26.54 10.21 -24.00
C ALA A 682 26.36 9.57 -25.39
N GLN A 683 25.91 10.30 -26.43
CA GLN A 683 25.56 9.70 -27.73
C GLN A 683 25.78 10.62 -28.94
N THR A 684 26.94 11.29 -29.06
CA THR A 684 27.29 11.93 -30.35
C THR A 684 28.66 11.49 -30.86
N ASP A 685 28.66 10.59 -31.84
CA ASP A 685 29.65 10.62 -32.91
C ASP A 685 28.91 10.65 -34.28
N GLN A 686 29.50 11.39 -35.22
CA GLN A 686 29.18 11.51 -36.64
C GLN A 686 28.00 12.43 -37.06
N ARG A 687 28.39 13.60 -37.59
CA ARG A 687 27.56 14.47 -38.44
C ARG A 687 27.35 13.82 -39.81
N LYS A 688 26.09 13.57 -40.20
CA LYS A 688 25.52 13.64 -41.57
C LYS A 688 24.02 13.29 -41.51
N HIS A 689 23.19 14.10 -42.18
CA HIS A 689 21.72 14.05 -42.39
C HIS A 689 20.91 12.93 -41.73
N TYR A 690 19.85 13.22 -40.93
CA TYR A 690 18.53 12.52 -40.89
C TYR A 690 17.47 13.30 -40.04
N THR A 691 16.23 13.42 -40.55
CA THR A 691 15.14 14.37 -40.22
C THR A 691 13.94 13.78 -39.44
N ARG A 692 14.17 12.83 -38.53
CA ARG A 692 13.08 11.97 -38.01
C ARG A 692 12.28 12.45 -36.78
N SER A 693 12.82 13.31 -35.92
CA SER A 693 12.09 13.80 -34.73
C SER A 693 10.92 14.73 -35.06
N LEU A 694 9.90 14.79 -34.19
CA LEU A 694 8.74 15.68 -34.34
C LEU A 694 9.15 17.09 -34.79
N LYS A 695 8.57 17.54 -35.91
CA LYS A 695 8.93 18.84 -36.51
C LYS A 695 8.15 19.96 -35.84
N VAL A 696 8.87 20.94 -35.32
CA VAL A 696 8.34 22.23 -34.88
C VAL A 696 8.20 23.13 -36.11
N GLU A 697 6.99 23.30 -36.61
CA GLU A 697 6.66 24.10 -37.81
C GLU A 697 5.96 25.40 -37.42
N SER A 698 6.33 26.54 -38.00
CA SER A 698 5.71 27.83 -37.68
C SER A 698 4.45 28.12 -38.51
N ASP A 699 3.46 28.78 -37.91
CA ASP A 699 2.34 29.41 -38.63
C ASP A 699 2.57 30.91 -38.96
N ALA A 700 3.62 31.52 -38.40
CA ALA A 700 3.97 32.93 -38.60
C ALA A 700 5.48 33.18 -38.36
N GLU A 701 6.02 34.30 -38.85
CA GLU A 701 7.41 34.72 -38.59
C GLU A 701 7.71 34.78 -37.07
N PRO A 702 8.91 34.38 -36.63
CA PRO A 702 9.27 34.37 -35.22
C PRO A 702 9.15 35.77 -34.62
N ALA A 703 8.39 35.90 -33.52
CA ALA A 703 8.36 37.14 -32.75
C ALA A 703 9.79 37.49 -32.31
N SER A 704 10.26 38.68 -32.67
CA SER A 704 11.54 39.18 -32.17
C SER A 704 11.50 39.26 -30.64
N PRO A 705 12.51 38.75 -29.92
CA PRO A 705 12.52 38.78 -28.46
C PRO A 705 12.62 40.24 -28.01
N THR A 706 11.50 40.82 -27.62
CA THR A 706 11.41 42.20 -27.12
C THR A 706 10.99 42.17 -25.66
N GLY A 707 11.97 41.88 -24.80
CA GLY A 707 11.82 42.02 -23.35
C GLY A 707 12.76 41.09 -22.58
N PRO A 708 13.33 41.54 -21.45
CA PRO A 708 14.04 40.63 -20.55
C PRO A 708 13.07 39.53 -20.05
N LEU A 709 13.53 38.28 -20.09
CA LEU A 709 12.86 37.14 -19.45
C LEU A 709 12.86 37.37 -17.94
N ILE A 710 11.84 38.06 -17.41
CA ILE A 710 11.66 38.20 -15.96
C ILE A 710 10.60 37.18 -15.54
N ALA A 711 11.03 35.94 -15.31
CA ALA A 711 10.30 35.04 -14.44
C ALA A 711 10.59 35.48 -13.00
N ASN A 712 9.56 35.85 -12.24
CA ASN A 712 9.73 36.10 -10.81
C ASN A 712 10.22 34.80 -10.15
N PRO A 713 11.27 34.83 -9.31
CA PRO A 713 11.79 33.65 -8.65
C PRO A 713 10.73 33.06 -7.71
N ILE A 714 10.54 31.75 -7.79
CA ILE A 714 9.89 30.97 -6.74
C ILE A 714 10.85 30.98 -5.54
N GLU A 715 10.33 31.12 -4.32
CA GLU A 715 11.15 31.15 -3.10
C GLU A 715 12.16 29.99 -3.06
N PRO A 716 13.38 30.21 -2.55
CA PRO A 716 14.45 29.21 -2.57
C PRO A 716 14.08 27.98 -1.71
N GLY A 717 13.75 26.89 -2.39
CA GLY A 717 13.56 25.55 -1.83
C GLY A 717 14.34 24.50 -2.64
N VAL A 718 14.51 23.30 -2.07
CA VAL A 718 15.15 22.16 -2.75
C VAL A 718 14.38 21.86 -4.05
N PRO A 719 15.03 21.78 -5.24
CA PRO A 719 14.34 21.51 -6.49
C PRO A 719 13.64 20.15 -6.46
N ILE A 720 12.34 20.15 -6.73
CA ILE A 720 11.50 18.96 -6.86
C ILE A 720 11.19 18.78 -8.36
N VAL A 721 11.40 17.58 -8.88
CA VAL A 721 11.21 17.27 -10.31
C VAL A 721 10.15 16.18 -10.49
N ALA A 722 9.22 16.42 -11.40
CA ALA A 722 8.27 15.42 -11.89
C ALA A 722 8.52 15.15 -13.37
N GLN A 723 8.46 13.88 -13.79
CA GLN A 723 8.71 13.48 -15.17
C GLN A 723 7.72 12.42 -15.63
N LYS A 724 7.19 12.57 -16.86
CA LYS A 724 6.31 11.61 -17.53
C LYS A 724 6.69 11.50 -18.99
N SER A 725 6.40 10.36 -19.60
CA SER A 725 6.68 10.15 -21.02
C SER A 725 5.50 9.46 -21.71
N VAL A 726 5.29 9.78 -22.97
CA VAL A 726 4.33 9.13 -23.88
C VAL A 726 5.12 8.58 -25.07
N VAL A 727 4.72 7.40 -25.55
CA VAL A 727 5.27 6.79 -26.76
C VAL A 727 4.31 7.02 -27.92
N LEU A 728 4.84 7.45 -29.06
CA LEU A 728 4.13 7.70 -30.30
C LEU A 728 4.58 6.68 -31.35
N ASN A 729 3.65 6.05 -32.04
CA ASN A 729 3.89 5.20 -33.21
C ASN A 729 3.44 5.97 -34.45
N ILE A 730 4.37 6.26 -35.36
CA ILE A 730 4.12 6.97 -36.61
C ILE A 730 4.17 5.94 -37.74
N HIS A 731 3.14 5.92 -38.57
CA HIS A 731 2.94 4.99 -39.68
C HIS A 731 3.00 5.68 -41.05
#